data_AF-A0AA39FJQ6-F1
#
_entry.id   AF-A0AA39FJQ6-F1
#
_cell.length_a   1.000
_cell.length_b   1.000
_cell.length_c   1.000
_cell.angle_alpha   90.00
_cell.angle_beta   90.00
_cell.angle_gamma   90.00
#
_symmetry.space_group_name_H-M   'P 1'
#
loop_
_entity.id
_entity.type
_entity.pdbx_description
1 polymer ?
#
loop_
_entity_poly.entity_id
_entity_poly.type
_entity_poly.pdbx_seq_one_letter_code
_entity_poly.pdbx_strand_id
1 'polypeptide(L)'
;MMSKIETPRTGHELTPLNEDRQVRIVINTNNQNGSSEAHQESSKEDDRATWSGKMQFFLSIIGYSVGLGNIWRFPYMCQQNGGGAFLIPFFLMLILEGVPLFLIELGLGQRMRQGALGVWNNIHPWLGGIGITSCVVTFFVALYYNVIITWCFFYLYNSLQDTLMWANCPTNATTGKAVDECAKSSSTAYFWYRVTLDAAPSIEDGQELKWWIVLCLLISWLIVFFIVMKGIQSSGKVVYFTSVFPYIVLTVFFIRGITLKGAGTGLVHMYTPKVEKLLEPTVWLDAATQVFYSFGLAFGSLIAFGSYNKPQNNCVRDVILVSVCNAFTAVYASAVVFTILGFKAVSNVDKCLQNNRELLAANGFLMNNNTEAEYYQTTDFFNNNTTLSMNITLNTCNVTKELNNVAEGTGLAFILFAQAIVELPGAPFWSCIFFLMLLALGLGSQIGLLEGMLCVIFDIDLFKRIKKQYITAVVCIVCFFVGLIFCTGAGEYWLKLFDSFAGTIGLVVVALMEMIAVVFIYGHEKFTKDIEDMTGYRPGLYWQISWRFLAPLIMIGILGSSIFSMIVKKPQYSVWSATLGTTIPTDYPDWVLAIGVCIICIGIAPILIVFLLRRFQCVKFDVDIHQGSIRRIDTTVSTKEMIGDIDIDEYHDRLEDFPEEDEDDINSDDDNNTATKNLNAIATKQHRGRAFNMEVVKKDKKITNLSSEKLHLNNNIMRNKIVTNEVMDYSQQKEISLNKNNVEDKDFIVKYQGNTYEISDFLKHHPGGRSALKAYKGLALDKILNDVPHSDAAFHLFQEFEINNKRAYDDIEKLIDWNAPLFGQVSSLADRYWEWVNLPVNRPLRLFKYDFMELLTITPWYMVPIVWIPISIYFFFLGSSEIISNSIGNSLINITLTFGCGLLHWTFLEYVLHKKIFHLKPPSDSKTLIAMHFLLHGLHHKAPFDNRRLVFPPVAGICIATVLYKWYQLFLPTVLLNIIVAGTMTGYLCYDMIHYYLHHGTPIAETYLYDMKRYHNYHHFSHHEQGFGISCKLWDYVFNTLIVLRQLKKAIVW
;
A
#
# COMPACT_ATOMS: atom_id res chain seq x y z
N MET A 1 57.66 -53.10 -14.23
CA MET A 1 58.39 -52.94 -12.94
C MET A 1 57.44 -52.26 -11.98
N MET A 2 57.03 -52.99 -10.95
CA MET A 2 56.36 -52.60 -9.69
C MET A 2 55.08 -51.73 -9.68
N SER A 3 54.27 -52.12 -8.70
CA SER A 3 52.90 -51.75 -8.37
C SER A 3 52.85 -50.81 -7.15
N LYS A 4 51.62 -50.34 -6.88
CA LYS A 4 51.09 -49.72 -5.63
C LYS A 4 51.36 -48.22 -5.44
N ILE A 5 50.51 -47.40 -4.83
CA ILE A 5 49.11 -47.36 -4.31
C ILE A 5 49.02 -45.90 -3.82
N GLU A 6 47.97 -45.13 -4.16
CA GLU A 6 47.21 -44.30 -3.20
C GLU A 6 46.04 -43.58 -3.89
N THR A 7 44.92 -43.58 -3.18
CA THR A 7 43.54 -43.23 -3.55
C THR A 7 43.26 -41.71 -3.59
N PRO A 8 42.04 -41.31 -4.00
CA PRO A 8 41.19 -40.68 -3.00
C PRO A 8 39.86 -41.41 -2.80
N ARG A 9 39.57 -41.66 -1.52
CA ARG A 9 38.31 -42.21 -1.02
C ARG A 9 37.22 -41.14 -1.03
N THR A 10 36.04 -41.69 -1.28
CA THR A 10 34.66 -41.20 -1.23
C THR A 10 34.17 -40.71 0.13
N GLY A 11 33.14 -39.86 0.10
CA GLY A 11 32.02 -39.90 1.05
C GLY A 11 31.58 -38.53 1.58
N HIS A 12 30.45 -37.99 1.12
CA HIS A 12 29.14 -38.32 1.70
C HIS A 12 28.01 -37.51 1.05
N GLU A 13 27.08 -38.24 0.43
CA GLU A 13 25.68 -37.88 0.28
C GLU A 13 25.03 -37.63 1.65
N LEU A 14 23.99 -36.79 1.69
CA LEU A 14 22.77 -37.00 2.48
C LEU A 14 21.60 -36.22 1.85
N THR A 15 20.96 -36.84 0.86
CA THR A 15 19.53 -36.66 0.56
C THR A 15 18.72 -37.61 1.44
N PRO A 16 17.54 -37.23 1.94
CA PRO A 16 16.50 -38.20 2.28
C PRO A 16 15.57 -38.38 1.08
N LEU A 17 15.59 -39.60 0.54
CA LEU A 17 14.50 -40.19 -0.22
C LEU A 17 13.33 -40.52 0.73
N ASN A 18 12.10 -40.17 0.35
CA ASN A 18 11.03 -41.15 0.39
C ASN A 18 10.06 -40.88 -0.77
N GLU A 19 9.90 -41.92 -1.60
CA GLU A 19 8.98 -41.99 -2.74
C GLU A 19 7.53 -42.11 -2.25
N ASP A 20 6.59 -41.67 -3.08
CA ASP A 20 5.53 -42.59 -3.50
C ASP A 20 5.26 -42.39 -5.00
N ARG A 21 5.51 -43.46 -5.76
CA ARG A 21 5.33 -43.55 -7.21
C ARG A 21 3.86 -43.73 -7.56
N GLN A 22 3.41 -43.10 -8.65
CA GLN A 22 2.56 -43.79 -9.62
C GLN A 22 3.08 -43.59 -11.04
N VAL A 23 3.57 -44.70 -11.59
CA VAL A 23 3.98 -44.89 -12.99
C VAL A 23 2.72 -45.00 -13.84
N ARG A 24 2.61 -44.20 -14.91
CA ARG A 24 1.72 -44.50 -16.04
C ARG A 24 2.57 -44.82 -17.26
N ILE A 25 2.50 -46.09 -17.64
CA ILE A 25 3.14 -46.72 -18.80
C ILE A 25 2.54 -46.11 -20.07
N VAL A 26 3.39 -45.66 -21.01
CA VAL A 26 2.98 -45.45 -22.40
C VAL A 26 3.82 -46.39 -23.26
N ILE A 27 3.10 -47.32 -23.90
CA ILE A 27 3.60 -48.34 -24.81
C ILE A 27 4.02 -47.66 -26.11
N ASN A 28 5.23 -47.97 -26.58
CA ASN A 28 5.73 -47.51 -27.86
C ASN A 28 5.40 -48.56 -28.94
N THR A 29 4.59 -48.19 -29.93
CA THR A 29 4.40 -48.99 -31.15
C THR A 29 4.64 -48.09 -32.36
N ASN A 30 5.76 -48.33 -33.04
CA ASN A 30 6.05 -47.78 -34.36
C ASN A 30 5.09 -48.39 -35.39
N ASN A 31 4.49 -47.58 -36.25
CA ASN A 31 4.38 -47.90 -37.67
C ASN A 31 4.15 -46.66 -38.55
N GLN A 32 4.80 -46.73 -39.71
CA GLN A 32 5.04 -45.70 -40.71
C GLN A 32 3.77 -45.21 -41.43
N ASN A 33 3.69 -43.91 -41.74
CA ASN A 33 3.61 -43.37 -43.11
C ASN A 33 3.14 -41.90 -43.10
N GLY A 34 3.72 -41.11 -44.01
CA GLY A 34 3.83 -39.66 -43.92
C GLY A 34 2.55 -38.83 -44.00
N SER A 35 2.64 -37.63 -43.44
CA SER A 35 2.16 -36.38 -44.04
C SER A 35 2.48 -35.21 -43.09
N SER A 36 3.20 -34.23 -43.64
CA SER A 36 3.22 -32.82 -43.22
C SER A 36 3.47 -32.51 -41.75
N GLU A 37 4.75 -32.46 -41.36
CA GLU A 37 5.16 -31.61 -40.23
C GLU A 37 4.87 -30.15 -40.61
N ALA A 38 3.76 -29.63 -40.11
CA ALA A 38 3.59 -28.20 -39.95
C ALA A 38 4.71 -27.72 -39.02
N HIS A 39 5.68 -26.98 -39.57
CA HIS A 39 6.52 -26.09 -38.78
C HIS A 39 5.59 -25.22 -37.93
N GLN A 40 5.47 -25.59 -36.66
CA GLN A 40 4.97 -24.69 -35.64
C GLN A 40 6.09 -23.65 -35.45
N GLU A 41 6.07 -22.61 -36.29
CA GLU A 41 6.74 -21.36 -35.98
C GLU A 41 6.21 -20.90 -34.63
N SER A 42 6.99 -21.14 -33.58
CA SER A 42 6.80 -20.45 -32.30
C SER A 42 6.87 -18.96 -32.60
N SER A 43 5.75 -18.27 -32.46
CA SER A 43 5.67 -16.81 -32.49
C SER A 43 6.77 -16.25 -31.57
N LYS A 44 7.70 -15.49 -32.16
CA LYS A 44 8.69 -14.69 -31.42
C LYS A 44 7.95 -13.69 -30.54
N GLU A 45 7.73 -14.01 -29.26
CA GLU A 45 7.33 -13.02 -28.28
C GLU A 45 8.58 -12.26 -27.80
N ASP A 46 8.52 -10.94 -27.95
CA ASP A 46 9.53 -9.93 -27.61
C ASP A 46 9.95 -9.97 -26.13
N ASP A 47 11.07 -10.64 -25.83
CA ASP A 47 11.56 -10.80 -24.46
C ASP A 47 12.38 -9.60 -23.92
N ARG A 48 11.73 -8.80 -23.06
CA ARG A 48 12.40 -7.88 -22.11
C ARG A 48 13.54 -8.59 -21.39
N ALA A 49 14.67 -7.90 -21.18
CA ALA A 49 15.83 -8.42 -20.46
C ALA A 49 15.42 -9.11 -19.13
N THR A 50 16.02 -10.26 -18.87
CA THR A 50 15.74 -11.07 -17.67
C THR A 50 16.97 -11.15 -16.77
N TRP A 51 16.75 -11.40 -15.48
CA TRP A 51 17.84 -11.68 -14.55
C TRP A 51 18.57 -12.98 -14.95
N SER A 52 19.90 -12.99 -14.85
CA SER A 52 20.69 -14.19 -15.17
C SER A 52 20.37 -15.38 -14.25
N GLY A 53 19.96 -15.08 -13.02
CA GLY A 53 19.56 -16.08 -12.04
C GLY A 53 18.75 -15.48 -10.89
N LYS A 54 18.06 -16.35 -10.15
CA LYS A 54 17.21 -15.96 -9.02
C LYS A 54 17.98 -15.27 -7.89
N MET A 55 19.20 -15.73 -7.64
CA MET A 55 20.08 -15.14 -6.61
C MET A 55 20.47 -13.71 -6.97
N GLN A 56 20.78 -13.43 -8.24
CA GLN A 56 21.12 -12.07 -8.69
C GLN A 56 19.96 -11.10 -8.43
N PHE A 57 18.72 -11.51 -8.77
CA PHE A 57 17.53 -10.72 -8.46
C PHE A 57 17.38 -10.48 -6.95
N PHE A 58 17.46 -11.54 -6.16
CA PHE A 58 17.27 -11.47 -4.71
C PHE A 58 18.32 -10.58 -4.03
N LEU A 59 19.59 -10.74 -4.39
CA LEU A 59 20.68 -9.88 -3.90
C LEU A 59 20.54 -8.43 -4.38
N SER A 60 19.97 -8.18 -5.57
CA SER A 60 19.74 -6.82 -6.08
C SER A 60 18.67 -6.10 -5.27
N ILE A 61 17.59 -6.80 -4.93
CA ILE A 61 16.55 -6.24 -4.05
C ILE A 61 17.07 -6.04 -2.64
N ILE A 62 17.83 -6.99 -2.09
CA ILE A 62 18.46 -6.81 -0.77
C ILE A 62 19.42 -5.63 -0.79
N GLY A 63 20.29 -5.51 -1.80
CA GLY A 63 21.22 -4.39 -1.89
C GLY A 63 20.54 -3.04 -2.06
N TYR A 64 19.34 -3.03 -2.66
CA TYR A 64 18.51 -1.84 -2.76
C TYR A 64 17.84 -1.48 -1.42
N SER A 65 17.22 -2.44 -0.75
CA SER A 65 16.48 -2.24 0.50
C SER A 65 17.43 -2.01 1.69
N VAL A 66 18.49 -2.81 1.78
CA VAL A 66 19.50 -2.71 2.82
C VAL A 66 20.53 -1.66 2.43
N GLY A 67 20.28 -0.43 2.85
CA GLY A 67 21.15 0.72 2.61
C GLY A 67 21.78 1.31 3.88
N LEU A 68 22.36 2.50 3.71
CA LEU A 68 22.97 3.29 4.77
C LEU A 68 22.00 3.62 5.92
N GLY A 69 20.70 3.73 5.58
CA GLY A 69 19.63 3.96 6.56
C GLY A 69 19.53 2.86 7.63
N ASN A 70 19.87 1.62 7.32
CA ASN A 70 19.84 0.53 8.31
C ASN A 70 20.99 0.61 9.31
N ILE A 71 22.12 1.24 8.95
CA ILE A 71 23.31 1.32 9.82
C ILE A 71 23.28 2.54 10.73
N TRP A 72 22.84 3.71 10.27
CA TRP A 72 22.84 4.91 11.11
C TRP A 72 21.46 5.50 11.40
N ARG A 73 20.50 5.42 10.48
CA ARG A 73 19.20 6.07 10.67
C ARG A 73 18.34 5.25 11.62
N PHE A 74 18.24 3.95 11.38
CA PHE A 74 17.45 3.05 12.22
C PHE A 74 17.90 3.03 13.69
N PRO A 75 19.20 2.86 14.02
CA PRO A 75 19.64 2.84 15.43
C PRO A 75 19.40 4.18 16.13
N TYR A 76 19.60 5.29 15.42
CA TYR A 76 19.31 6.63 15.92
C TYR A 76 17.82 6.84 16.20
N MET A 77 16.95 6.52 15.22
CA MET A 77 15.49 6.61 15.37
C MET A 77 15.00 5.76 16.53
N CYS A 78 15.52 4.54 16.65
CA CYS A 78 15.15 3.63 17.73
C CYS A 78 15.49 4.23 19.10
N GLN A 79 16.69 4.81 19.25
CA GLN A 79 17.09 5.43 20.51
C GLN A 79 16.25 6.66 20.88
N GLN A 80 16.05 7.59 19.94
CA GLN A 80 15.28 8.82 20.17
C GLN A 80 13.82 8.52 20.51
N ASN A 81 13.25 7.51 19.86
CA ASN A 81 11.83 7.18 19.94
C ASN A 81 11.51 6.07 20.97
N GLY A 82 12.30 5.99 22.04
CA GLY A 82 11.99 5.14 23.19
C GLY A 82 12.78 3.84 23.29
N GLY A 83 13.91 3.74 22.59
CA GLY A 83 14.77 2.55 22.56
C GLY A 83 14.00 1.34 22.06
N GLY A 84 14.04 0.24 22.82
CA GLY A 84 13.35 -1.00 22.47
C GLY A 84 11.85 -0.85 22.23
N ALA A 85 11.20 0.19 22.77
CA ALA A 85 9.79 0.45 22.53
C ALA A 85 9.50 0.79 21.04
N PHE A 86 10.43 1.44 20.34
CA PHE A 86 10.29 1.81 18.91
C PHE A 86 10.20 0.60 17.98
N LEU A 87 10.68 -0.57 18.39
CA LEU A 87 10.54 -1.79 17.59
C LEU A 87 9.07 -2.17 17.38
N ILE A 88 8.19 -1.85 18.33
CA ILE A 88 6.75 -2.12 18.23
C ILE A 88 6.11 -1.37 17.06
N PRO A 89 6.14 -0.02 17.00
CA PRO A 89 5.60 0.72 15.87
C PRO A 89 6.33 0.39 14.56
N PHE A 90 7.64 0.16 14.59
CA PHE A 90 8.39 -0.26 13.40
C PHE A 90 7.87 -1.58 12.80
N PHE A 91 7.75 -2.65 13.59
CA PHE A 91 7.24 -3.94 13.09
C PHE A 91 5.76 -3.87 12.69
N LEU A 92 4.96 -3.08 13.40
CA LEU A 92 3.56 -2.86 13.02
C LEU A 92 3.46 -2.15 11.67
N MET A 93 4.20 -1.05 11.44
CA MET A 93 4.20 -0.36 10.14
C MET A 93 4.80 -1.25 9.04
N LEU A 94 5.83 -2.04 9.35
CA LEU A 94 6.42 -3.00 8.42
C LEU A 94 5.38 -4.00 7.91
N ILE A 95 4.58 -4.57 8.81
CA ILE A 95 3.58 -5.60 8.48
C ILE A 95 2.33 -4.95 7.86
N LEU A 96 1.82 -3.87 8.44
CA LEU A 96 0.51 -3.33 8.04
C LEU A 96 0.59 -2.47 6.77
N GLU A 97 1.75 -1.92 6.44
CA GLU A 97 1.93 -0.96 5.35
C GLU A 97 3.06 -1.37 4.39
N GLY A 98 4.28 -1.60 4.92
CA GLY A 98 5.46 -1.88 4.10
C GLY A 98 5.33 -3.13 3.22
N VAL A 99 5.05 -4.29 3.85
CA VAL A 99 4.92 -5.59 3.16
C VAL A 99 3.78 -5.58 2.12
N PRO A 100 2.57 -5.07 2.43
CA PRO A 100 1.48 -4.93 1.46
C PRO A 100 1.85 -4.09 0.24
N LEU A 101 2.47 -2.91 0.44
CA LEU A 101 2.84 -2.02 -0.65
C LEU A 101 3.97 -2.61 -1.50
N PHE A 102 4.93 -3.27 -0.87
CA PHE A 102 6.00 -3.99 -1.57
C PHE A 102 5.42 -5.05 -2.53
N LEU A 103 4.45 -5.85 -2.06
CA LEU A 103 3.82 -6.84 -2.95
C LEU A 103 3.06 -6.21 -4.12
N ILE A 104 2.46 -5.03 -3.92
CA ILE A 104 1.82 -4.29 -5.01
C ILE A 104 2.85 -3.87 -6.06
N GLU A 105 3.93 -3.21 -5.67
CA GLU A 105 4.94 -2.74 -6.61
C GLU A 105 5.63 -3.89 -7.36
N LEU A 106 6.12 -4.89 -6.64
CA LEU A 106 6.84 -6.01 -7.24
C LEU A 106 5.91 -6.86 -8.10
N GLY A 107 4.69 -7.11 -7.62
CA GLY A 107 3.68 -7.91 -8.33
C GLY A 107 3.21 -7.24 -9.62
N LEU A 108 2.92 -5.95 -9.59
CA LEU A 108 2.54 -5.20 -10.80
C LEU A 108 3.66 -5.15 -11.83
N GLY A 109 4.89 -4.88 -11.39
CA GLY A 109 6.06 -4.90 -12.25
C GLY A 109 6.18 -6.24 -12.97
N GLN A 110 6.09 -7.35 -12.23
CA GLN A 110 6.18 -8.70 -12.78
C GLN A 110 5.03 -9.03 -13.73
N ARG A 111 3.79 -8.68 -13.38
CA ARG A 111 2.59 -8.99 -14.19
C ARG A 111 2.60 -8.28 -15.52
N MET A 112 2.93 -6.98 -15.52
CA MET A 112 2.85 -6.13 -16.71
C MET A 112 4.15 -6.09 -17.52
N ARG A 113 5.27 -6.53 -16.95
CA ARG A 113 6.63 -6.46 -17.56
C ARG A 113 6.96 -5.06 -18.13
N GLN A 114 6.50 -4.00 -17.46
CA GLN A 114 6.72 -2.61 -17.83
C GLN A 114 7.35 -1.80 -16.69
N GLY A 115 7.95 -0.63 -17.01
CA GLY A 115 8.40 0.31 -15.99
C GLY A 115 7.22 1.01 -15.31
N ALA A 116 7.51 1.79 -14.26
CA ALA A 116 6.46 2.45 -13.48
C ALA A 116 5.52 3.30 -14.35
N LEU A 117 6.04 4.11 -15.27
CA LEU A 117 5.22 4.91 -16.17
C LEU A 117 4.31 4.06 -17.07
N GLY A 118 4.83 2.98 -17.66
CA GLY A 118 4.04 2.04 -18.46
C GLY A 118 2.93 1.36 -17.66
N VAL A 119 3.26 0.87 -16.44
CA VAL A 119 2.31 0.23 -15.52
C VAL A 119 1.12 1.15 -15.23
N TRP A 120 1.38 2.39 -14.82
CA TRP A 120 0.31 3.33 -14.47
C TRP A 120 -0.54 3.73 -15.68
N ASN A 121 0.06 3.87 -16.87
CA ASN A 121 -0.68 4.13 -18.11
C ASN A 121 -1.61 2.98 -18.51
N ASN A 122 -1.18 1.72 -18.31
CA ASN A 122 -1.99 0.54 -18.61
C ASN A 122 -3.15 0.34 -17.63
N ILE A 123 -2.95 0.67 -16.36
CA ILE A 123 -4.04 0.62 -15.36
C ILE A 123 -5.12 1.63 -15.76
N HIS A 124 -4.71 2.89 -15.93
CA HIS A 124 -5.60 3.92 -16.46
C HIS A 124 -4.76 5.09 -16.99
N PRO A 125 -5.00 5.59 -18.22
CA PRO A 125 -4.18 6.65 -18.79
C PRO A 125 -4.09 7.91 -17.91
N TRP A 126 -5.11 8.28 -17.15
CA TRP A 126 -5.01 9.48 -16.29
C TRP A 126 -4.01 9.34 -15.13
N LEU A 127 -3.54 8.12 -14.83
CA LEU A 127 -2.64 7.84 -13.71
C LEU A 127 -1.15 7.87 -14.09
N GLY A 128 -0.81 8.09 -15.36
CA GLY A 128 0.60 8.14 -15.82
C GLY A 128 1.48 9.15 -15.05
N GLY A 129 0.87 10.18 -14.45
CA GLY A 129 1.56 11.14 -13.60
C GLY A 129 2.18 10.55 -12.33
N ILE A 130 1.68 9.41 -11.83
CA ILE A 130 2.25 8.70 -10.67
C ILE A 130 3.68 8.24 -10.99
N GLY A 131 3.90 7.65 -12.17
CA GLY A 131 5.23 7.18 -12.58
C GLY A 131 6.23 8.31 -12.85
N ILE A 132 5.77 9.47 -13.33
CA ILE A 132 6.62 10.65 -13.50
C ILE A 132 6.97 11.27 -12.14
N THR A 133 6.00 11.31 -11.23
CA THR A 133 6.19 11.80 -9.86
C THR A 133 7.22 10.95 -9.11
N SER A 134 7.11 9.62 -9.17
CA SER A 134 8.10 8.73 -8.56
C SER A 134 9.49 8.96 -9.16
N CYS A 135 9.60 9.15 -10.48
CA CYS A 135 10.86 9.51 -11.14
C CYS A 135 11.47 10.82 -10.60
N VAL A 136 10.68 11.89 -10.43
CA VAL A 136 11.14 13.19 -9.91
C VAL A 136 11.56 13.09 -8.44
N VAL A 137 10.79 12.39 -7.61
CA VAL A 137 11.14 12.18 -6.19
C VAL A 137 12.41 11.33 -6.08
N THR A 138 12.52 10.26 -6.87
CA THR A 138 13.74 9.42 -6.95
C THR A 138 14.95 10.22 -7.41
N PHE A 139 14.78 11.18 -8.33
CA PHE A 139 15.86 12.09 -8.74
C PHE A 139 16.39 12.89 -7.55
N PHE A 140 15.51 13.54 -6.76
CA PHE A 140 15.94 14.30 -5.59
C PHE A 140 16.65 13.44 -4.55
N VAL A 141 16.17 12.21 -4.32
CA VAL A 141 16.81 11.28 -3.38
C VAL A 141 18.16 10.80 -3.89
N ALA A 142 18.26 10.45 -5.17
CA ALA A 142 19.51 9.99 -5.79
C ALA A 142 20.62 11.06 -5.78
N LEU A 143 20.26 12.35 -5.76
CA LEU A 143 21.22 13.46 -5.66
C LEU A 143 21.96 13.43 -4.31
N TYR A 144 21.22 13.59 -3.20
CA TYR A 144 21.87 13.70 -1.90
C TYR A 144 22.40 12.36 -1.41
N TYR A 145 21.81 11.24 -1.82
CA TYR A 145 22.32 9.92 -1.48
C TYR A 145 23.74 9.70 -2.06
N ASN A 146 24.01 10.19 -3.27
CA ASN A 146 25.35 10.10 -3.87
C ASN A 146 26.38 11.05 -3.21
N VAL A 147 25.94 12.12 -2.54
CA VAL A 147 26.81 12.97 -1.71
C VAL A 147 27.31 12.21 -0.48
N ILE A 148 26.48 11.34 0.07
CA ILE A 148 26.90 10.51 1.20
C ILE A 148 27.97 9.50 0.77
N ILE A 149 27.82 8.90 -0.43
CA ILE A 149 28.82 8.03 -1.06
C ILE A 149 30.13 8.81 -1.29
N THR A 150 30.02 10.08 -1.69
CA THR A 150 31.16 11.01 -1.86
C THR A 150 31.96 11.17 -0.56
N TRP A 151 31.29 11.37 0.58
CA TRP A 151 31.96 11.44 1.87
C TRP A 151 32.61 10.11 2.28
N CYS A 152 31.99 8.97 1.94
CA CYS A 152 32.60 7.65 2.17
C CYS A 152 33.90 7.48 1.37
N PHE A 153 33.97 7.94 0.12
CA PHE A 153 35.22 7.96 -0.66
C PHE A 153 36.30 8.80 0.01
N PHE A 154 35.94 9.99 0.50
CA PHE A 154 36.89 10.86 1.18
C PHE A 154 37.48 10.20 2.44
N TYR A 155 36.64 9.58 3.28
CA TYR A 155 37.11 8.87 4.47
C TYR A 155 37.89 7.59 4.13
N LEU A 156 37.49 6.85 3.10
CA LEU A 156 38.22 5.66 2.65
C LEU A 156 39.64 6.01 2.19
N TYR A 157 39.79 7.09 1.41
CA TYR A 157 41.10 7.59 1.00
C TYR A 157 41.97 7.98 2.21
N ASN A 158 41.40 8.72 3.17
CA ASN A 158 42.12 9.12 4.39
C ASN A 158 42.36 7.97 5.39
N SER A 159 41.78 6.79 5.16
CA SER A 159 42.03 5.60 5.98
C SER A 159 43.29 4.82 5.57
N LEU A 160 43.85 5.11 4.38
CA LEU A 160 45.02 4.39 3.83
C LEU A 160 46.37 4.86 4.41
N GLN A 161 46.35 5.49 5.58
CA GLN A 161 47.52 6.03 6.27
C GLN A 161 47.79 5.25 7.55
N ASP A 162 49.06 5.18 7.97
CA ASP A 162 49.46 4.47 9.20
C ASP A 162 48.79 5.04 10.45
N THR A 163 48.66 6.36 10.51
CA THR A 163 47.90 7.07 11.54
C THR A 163 46.70 7.75 10.91
N LEU A 164 45.50 7.48 11.41
CA LEU A 164 44.28 8.12 10.93
C LEU A 164 44.34 9.64 11.15
N MET A 165 43.96 10.40 10.12
CA MET A 165 43.97 11.88 10.16
C MET A 165 43.10 12.47 11.28
N TRP A 166 42.06 11.74 11.72
CA TRP A 166 41.18 12.14 12.80
C TRP A 166 41.53 11.50 14.15
N ALA A 167 42.69 10.85 14.28
CA ALA A 167 43.13 10.29 15.56
C ALA A 167 43.50 11.39 16.56
N ASN A 168 44.22 12.42 16.10
CA ASN A 168 44.79 13.47 16.95
C ASN A 168 44.34 14.86 16.51
N CYS A 169 44.25 15.80 17.46
CA CYS A 169 44.04 17.21 17.13
C CYS A 169 45.28 17.82 16.47
N PRO A 170 45.13 18.68 15.44
CA PRO A 170 46.24 19.45 14.92
C PRO A 170 46.76 20.43 15.99
N THR A 171 48.07 20.65 16.00
CA THR A 171 48.74 21.60 16.91
C THR A 171 49.07 22.89 16.18
N ASN A 172 48.93 24.02 16.88
CA ASN A 172 49.34 25.32 16.38
C ASN A 172 50.88 25.40 16.34
N ALA A 173 51.44 25.72 15.17
CA ALA A 173 52.89 25.77 14.96
C ALA A 173 53.62 26.79 15.87
N THR A 174 52.93 27.83 16.33
CA THR A 174 53.49 28.90 17.17
C THR A 174 53.39 28.65 18.67
N THR A 175 52.37 27.92 19.14
CA THR A 175 52.12 27.71 20.57
C THR A 175 52.33 26.27 21.03
N GLY A 176 52.46 25.31 20.09
CA GLY A 176 52.56 23.88 20.38
C GLY A 176 51.30 23.27 21.01
N LYS A 177 50.25 24.08 21.24
CA LYS A 177 48.97 23.65 21.81
C LYS A 177 48.04 23.17 20.70
N ALA A 178 47.15 22.23 21.04
CA ALA A 178 46.07 21.83 20.14
C ALA A 178 45.22 23.05 19.75
N VAL A 179 44.68 23.04 18.52
CA VAL A 179 43.74 24.07 18.06
C VAL A 179 42.54 24.13 19.01
N ASP A 180 42.21 25.32 19.49
CA ASP A 180 41.19 25.53 20.54
C ASP A 180 39.82 24.93 20.18
N GLU A 181 39.41 25.02 18.90
CA GLU A 181 38.16 24.41 18.41
C GLU A 181 38.18 22.88 18.52
N CYS A 182 39.32 22.25 18.21
CA CYS A 182 39.47 20.80 18.32
C CYS A 182 39.50 20.35 19.79
N ALA A 183 40.17 21.13 20.65
CA ALA A 183 40.26 20.85 22.08
C ALA A 183 38.90 20.95 22.81
N LYS A 184 38.01 21.84 22.37
CA LYS A 184 36.65 21.97 22.91
C LYS A 184 35.68 20.88 22.44
N SER A 185 35.93 20.31 21.27
CA SER A 185 35.07 19.31 20.63
C SER A 185 35.71 17.92 20.72
N SER A 186 36.09 17.34 19.57
CA SER A 186 36.91 16.14 19.47
C SER A 186 37.72 16.18 18.18
N SER A 187 38.81 15.41 18.11
CA SER A 187 39.61 15.26 16.88
C SER A 187 38.77 14.81 15.68
N THR A 188 37.79 13.93 15.91
CA THR A 188 36.88 13.44 14.88
C THR A 188 35.81 14.45 14.46
N ALA A 189 35.24 15.21 15.40
CA ALA A 189 34.29 16.27 15.09
C ALA A 189 34.97 17.40 14.32
N TYR A 190 36.19 17.78 14.73
CA TYR A 190 37.01 18.75 14.01
C TYR A 190 37.33 18.27 12.59
N PHE A 191 37.72 17.01 12.41
CA PHE A 191 37.97 16.45 11.08
C PHE A 191 36.72 16.46 10.19
N TRP A 192 35.54 16.18 10.73
CA TRP A 192 34.28 16.26 9.98
C TRP A 192 33.93 17.69 9.58
N TYR A 193 33.80 18.60 10.56
CA TYR A 193 33.28 19.95 10.30
C TYR A 193 34.31 20.91 9.67
N ARG A 194 35.62 20.75 9.91
CA ARG A 194 36.64 21.66 9.37
C ARG A 194 37.43 21.08 8.21
N VAL A 195 37.85 19.83 8.29
CA VAL A 195 38.72 19.23 7.27
C VAL A 195 37.89 18.64 6.12
N THR A 196 36.81 17.92 6.44
CA THR A 196 35.99 17.25 5.44
C THR A 196 35.05 18.23 4.78
N LEU A 197 34.14 18.85 5.55
CA LEU A 197 33.07 19.71 5.05
C LEU A 197 33.48 21.17 4.87
N ASP A 198 34.40 21.65 5.72
CA ASP A 198 34.66 23.08 5.91
C ASP A 198 33.35 23.88 6.10
N ALA A 199 32.63 23.50 7.17
CA ALA A 199 31.26 23.88 7.45
C ALA A 199 31.11 25.38 7.72
N ALA A 200 30.21 26.00 6.95
CA ALA A 200 29.84 27.41 7.08
C ALA A 200 29.06 27.67 8.39
N PRO A 201 29.13 28.89 8.95
CA PRO A 201 28.40 29.24 10.17
C PRO A 201 26.89 29.33 9.97
N SER A 202 26.41 29.40 8.73
CA SER A 202 24.99 29.37 8.39
C SER A 202 24.79 28.78 7.00
N ILE A 203 23.53 28.52 6.63
CA ILE A 203 23.18 28.08 5.27
C ILE A 203 23.37 29.19 4.22
N GLU A 204 23.42 30.46 4.64
CA GLU A 204 23.52 31.62 3.75
C GLU A 204 24.99 31.92 3.36
N ASP A 205 25.93 31.57 4.23
CA ASP A 205 27.36 31.91 4.11
C ASP A 205 28.17 30.88 3.31
N GLY A 206 27.59 29.74 2.97
CA GLY A 206 28.30 28.62 2.32
C GLY A 206 28.41 28.74 0.80
N GLN A 207 28.94 29.83 0.25
CA GLN A 207 28.94 30.03 -1.21
C GLN A 207 30.11 29.37 -1.95
N GLU A 208 31.23 29.08 -1.28
CA GLU A 208 32.42 28.53 -1.92
C GLU A 208 32.34 27.00 -2.12
N LEU A 209 32.69 26.55 -3.33
CA LEU A 209 32.81 25.13 -3.66
C LEU A 209 34.13 24.55 -3.12
N LYS A 210 34.03 23.46 -2.36
CA LYS A 210 35.19 22.75 -1.80
C LYS A 210 35.69 21.71 -2.82
N TRP A 211 36.80 22.01 -3.47
CA TRP A 211 37.29 21.26 -4.64
C TRP A 211 37.57 19.76 -4.36
N TRP A 212 37.99 19.41 -3.15
CA TRP A 212 38.24 18.01 -2.78
C TRP A 212 36.94 17.19 -2.73
N ILE A 213 35.83 17.77 -2.23
CA ILE A 213 34.52 17.13 -2.27
C ILE A 213 34.02 17.03 -3.71
N VAL A 214 34.21 18.09 -4.53
CA VAL A 214 33.83 18.07 -5.95
C VAL A 214 34.52 16.93 -6.70
N LEU A 215 35.81 16.70 -6.44
CA LEU A 215 36.56 15.59 -7.03
C LEU A 215 36.00 14.23 -6.59
N CYS A 216 35.72 14.05 -5.30
CA CYS A 216 35.09 12.82 -4.80
C CYS A 216 33.68 12.62 -5.39
N LEU A 217 32.90 13.69 -5.62
CA LEU A 217 31.57 13.63 -6.22
C LEU A 217 31.66 13.19 -7.68
N LEU A 218 32.64 13.71 -8.42
CA LEU A 218 32.91 13.29 -9.79
C LEU A 218 33.25 11.79 -9.85
N ILE A 219 34.15 11.33 -8.98
CA ILE A 219 34.51 9.90 -8.88
C ILE A 219 33.28 9.05 -8.56
N SER A 220 32.43 9.50 -7.63
CA SER A 220 31.21 8.78 -7.26
C SER A 220 30.26 8.62 -8.45
N TRP A 221 29.97 9.70 -9.18
CA TRP A 221 29.10 9.62 -10.37
C TRP A 221 29.71 8.81 -11.52
N LEU A 222 31.03 8.84 -11.72
CA LEU A 222 31.71 8.01 -12.72
C LEU A 222 31.55 6.52 -12.39
N ILE A 223 31.76 6.13 -11.13
CA ILE A 223 31.60 4.74 -10.68
C ILE A 223 30.14 4.30 -10.85
N VAL A 224 29.18 5.12 -10.40
CA VAL A 224 27.74 4.84 -10.57
C VAL A 224 27.38 4.67 -12.05
N PHE A 225 27.92 5.53 -12.93
CA PHE A 225 27.73 5.42 -14.38
C PHE A 225 28.22 4.08 -14.93
N PHE A 226 29.47 3.69 -14.65
CA PHE A 226 30.02 2.41 -15.13
C PHE A 226 29.26 1.19 -14.60
N ILE A 227 28.75 1.26 -13.36
CA ILE A 227 27.95 0.17 -12.80
C ILE A 227 26.61 0.01 -13.56
N VAL A 228 25.93 1.13 -13.87
CA VAL A 228 24.56 1.10 -14.41
C VAL A 228 24.48 1.22 -15.94
N MET A 229 25.57 1.55 -16.65
CA MET A 229 25.55 1.83 -18.10
C MET A 229 24.95 0.70 -18.97
N LYS A 230 25.08 -0.58 -18.57
CA LYS A 230 24.43 -1.74 -19.26
C LYS A 230 23.18 -2.26 -18.53
N GLY A 231 22.63 -1.51 -17.58
CA GLY A 231 21.51 -1.92 -16.74
C GLY A 231 21.81 -3.16 -15.91
N ILE A 232 20.80 -4.02 -15.74
CA ILE A 232 20.85 -5.23 -14.89
C ILE A 232 21.97 -6.22 -15.23
N GLN A 233 22.50 -6.20 -16.47
CA GLN A 233 23.59 -7.08 -16.89
C GLN A 233 24.95 -6.69 -16.27
N SER A 234 25.19 -5.39 -16.05
CA SER A 234 26.38 -4.89 -15.37
C SER A 234 26.13 -4.79 -13.87
N SER A 235 25.07 -4.10 -13.48
CA SER A 235 24.79 -3.83 -12.07
C SER A 235 24.58 -5.11 -11.26
N GLY A 236 23.93 -6.13 -11.84
CA GLY A 236 23.70 -7.38 -11.14
C GLY A 236 24.97 -8.22 -10.88
N LYS A 237 26.08 -7.98 -11.58
CA LYS A 237 27.38 -8.59 -11.23
C LYS A 237 28.01 -7.90 -10.02
N VAL A 238 27.94 -6.56 -10.00
CA VAL A 238 28.47 -5.73 -8.91
C VAL A 238 27.71 -5.97 -7.60
N VAL A 239 26.41 -6.22 -7.71
CA VAL A 239 25.50 -6.52 -6.58
C VAL A 239 25.97 -7.68 -5.71
N TYR A 240 26.64 -8.70 -6.26
CA TYR A 240 27.16 -9.81 -5.46
C TYR A 240 28.15 -9.33 -4.39
N PHE A 241 29.01 -8.37 -4.74
CA PHE A 241 29.92 -7.76 -3.78
C PHE A 241 29.17 -6.78 -2.87
N THR A 242 28.41 -5.85 -3.45
CA THR A 242 27.81 -4.75 -2.67
C THR A 242 26.76 -5.23 -1.67
N SER A 243 26.09 -6.35 -1.93
CA SER A 243 25.07 -6.90 -1.02
C SER A 243 25.65 -7.89 0.01
N VAL A 244 26.69 -8.66 -0.33
CA VAL A 244 27.25 -9.69 0.59
C VAL A 244 28.32 -9.12 1.51
N PHE A 245 29.20 -8.26 0.99
CA PHE A 245 30.32 -7.70 1.75
C PHE A 245 29.87 -6.98 3.04
N PRO A 246 28.79 -6.19 3.05
CA PRO A 246 28.33 -5.55 4.28
C PRO A 246 27.95 -6.52 5.40
N TYR A 247 27.34 -7.66 5.10
CA TYR A 247 27.00 -8.66 6.12
C TYR A 247 28.25 -9.29 6.75
N ILE A 248 29.28 -9.52 5.94
CA ILE A 248 30.58 -10.02 6.44
C ILE A 248 31.18 -9.01 7.41
N VAL A 249 31.23 -7.73 7.00
CA VAL A 249 31.82 -6.65 7.82
C VAL A 249 31.01 -6.42 9.09
N LEU A 250 29.67 -6.37 9.01
CA LEU A 250 28.80 -6.27 10.19
C LEU A 250 29.05 -7.43 11.17
N THR A 251 29.25 -8.64 10.67
CA THR A 251 29.56 -9.81 11.52
C THR A 251 30.91 -9.69 12.20
N VAL A 252 31.93 -9.22 11.48
CA VAL A 252 33.26 -8.96 12.05
C VAL A 252 33.20 -7.87 13.12
N PHE A 253 32.48 -6.78 12.87
CA PHE A 253 32.25 -5.72 13.87
C PHE A 253 31.40 -6.18 15.04
N PHE A 254 30.43 -7.09 14.83
CA PHE A 254 29.65 -7.67 15.92
C PHE A 254 30.54 -8.46 16.88
N ILE A 255 31.33 -9.40 16.33
CA ILE A 255 32.26 -10.22 17.12
C ILE A 255 33.26 -9.32 17.84
N ARG A 256 33.82 -8.31 17.15
CA ARG A 256 34.72 -7.36 17.81
C ARG A 256 33.99 -6.56 18.89
N GLY A 257 32.81 -6.03 18.61
CA GLY A 257 32.00 -5.21 19.50
C GLY A 257 31.67 -5.91 20.82
N ILE A 258 31.22 -7.18 20.77
CA ILE A 258 30.90 -7.94 21.99
C ILE A 258 32.12 -8.29 22.84
N THR A 259 33.33 -8.32 22.26
CA THR A 259 34.58 -8.54 23.02
C THR A 259 35.08 -7.30 23.75
N LEU A 260 34.52 -6.12 23.47
CA LEU A 260 34.92 -4.86 24.10
C LEU A 260 34.22 -4.67 25.46
N LYS A 261 34.94 -4.09 26.42
CA LYS A 261 34.39 -3.72 27.73
C LYS A 261 33.24 -2.74 27.54
N GLY A 262 32.10 -2.95 28.19
CA GLY A 262 30.94 -2.03 28.12
C GLY A 262 29.95 -2.30 26.99
N ALA A 263 30.17 -3.33 26.16
CA ALA A 263 29.24 -3.71 25.09
C ALA A 263 27.81 -4.02 25.61
N GLY A 264 27.72 -4.72 26.74
CA GLY A 264 26.44 -5.04 27.39
C GLY A 264 25.65 -3.80 27.81
N THR A 265 26.32 -2.75 28.28
CA THR A 265 25.66 -1.51 28.71
C THR A 265 25.00 -0.79 27.54
N GLY A 266 25.64 -0.77 26.37
CA GLY A 266 25.05 -0.21 25.15
C GLY A 266 23.84 -1.00 24.65
N LEU A 267 23.91 -2.34 24.66
CA LEU A 267 22.79 -3.21 24.29
C LEU A 267 21.60 -3.06 25.25
N VAL A 268 21.85 -3.02 26.56
CA VAL A 268 20.81 -2.79 27.57
C VAL A 268 20.17 -1.42 27.35
N HIS A 269 20.96 -0.38 27.12
CA HIS A 269 20.43 0.96 26.85
C HIS A 269 19.52 0.99 25.61
N MET A 270 19.95 0.34 24.53
CA MET A 270 19.21 0.26 23.28
C MET A 270 17.87 -0.46 23.43
N TYR A 271 17.86 -1.62 24.10
CA TYR A 271 16.68 -2.49 24.16
C TYR A 271 15.81 -2.32 25.41
N THR A 272 16.15 -1.40 26.31
CA THR A 272 15.25 -1.02 27.42
C THR A 272 14.08 -0.20 26.87
N PRO A 273 12.83 -0.70 26.94
CA PRO A 273 11.69 -0.01 26.35
C PRO A 273 11.21 1.15 27.23
N LYS A 274 11.07 2.34 26.64
CA LYS A 274 10.39 3.49 27.24
C LYS A 274 8.99 3.62 26.64
N VAL A 275 8.01 2.92 27.19
CA VAL A 275 6.66 2.75 26.62
C VAL A 275 5.86 4.06 26.53
N GLU A 276 6.24 5.04 27.33
CA GLU A 276 5.67 6.38 27.44
C GLU A 276 5.83 7.14 26.11
N LYS A 277 6.92 6.85 25.38
CA LYS A 277 7.17 7.42 24.05
C LYS A 277 6.16 6.95 23.00
N LEU A 278 5.50 5.81 23.17
CA LEU A 278 4.50 5.31 22.21
C LEU A 278 3.23 6.18 22.16
N LEU A 279 3.02 7.05 23.15
CA LEU A 279 1.92 8.02 23.16
C LEU A 279 2.18 9.21 22.22
N GLU A 280 3.43 9.43 21.80
CA GLU A 280 3.81 10.54 20.93
C GLU A 280 3.52 10.18 19.46
N PRO A 281 2.66 10.94 18.73
CA PRO A 281 2.33 10.64 17.33
C PRO A 281 3.54 10.66 16.38
N THR A 282 4.57 11.44 16.72
CA THR A 282 5.82 11.54 15.94
C THR A 282 6.57 10.22 15.89
N VAL A 283 6.50 9.39 16.94
CA VAL A 283 7.14 8.07 17.00
C VAL A 283 6.59 7.14 15.92
N TRP A 284 5.28 7.18 15.69
CA TRP A 284 4.61 6.37 14.67
C TRP A 284 4.89 6.89 13.25
N LEU A 285 4.98 8.21 13.09
CA LEU A 285 5.37 8.86 11.83
C LEU A 285 6.81 8.47 11.43
N ASP A 286 7.74 8.51 12.38
CA ASP A 286 9.14 8.13 12.16
C ASP A 286 9.27 6.64 11.83
N ALA A 287 8.50 5.79 12.52
CA ALA A 287 8.48 4.34 12.26
C ALA A 287 7.99 4.02 10.84
N ALA A 288 6.88 4.63 10.41
CA ALA A 288 6.36 4.43 9.05
C ALA A 288 7.32 4.97 7.99
N THR A 289 7.81 6.19 8.17
CA THR A 289 8.80 6.82 7.27
C THR A 289 10.04 5.95 7.14
N GLN A 290 10.55 5.39 8.26
CA GLN A 290 11.68 4.48 8.25
C GLN A 290 11.39 3.21 7.42
N VAL A 291 10.17 2.67 7.43
CA VAL A 291 9.78 1.52 6.59
C VAL A 291 9.81 1.88 5.10
N PHE A 292 9.31 3.07 4.71
CA PHE A 292 9.37 3.54 3.32
C PHE A 292 10.80 3.63 2.79
N TYR A 293 11.68 4.30 3.54
CA TYR A 293 13.08 4.45 3.16
C TYR A 293 13.87 3.14 3.24
N SER A 294 13.51 2.24 4.16
CA SER A 294 14.21 0.96 4.33
C SER A 294 13.82 -0.06 3.26
N PHE A 295 12.62 -0.01 2.69
CA PHE A 295 12.28 -0.86 1.54
C PHE A 295 12.51 -0.19 0.19
N GLY A 296 12.60 1.14 0.16
CA GLY A 296 12.62 1.88 -1.08
C GLY A 296 11.28 1.76 -1.82
N LEU A 297 10.18 1.96 -1.11
CA LEU A 297 8.81 1.98 -1.65
C LEU A 297 8.49 3.33 -2.30
N ALA A 298 7.59 3.35 -3.28
CA ALA A 298 7.12 4.53 -4.02
C ALA A 298 8.15 5.18 -4.97
N PHE A 299 9.35 4.60 -5.11
CA PHE A 299 10.39 5.10 -6.02
C PHE A 299 10.23 4.57 -7.46
N GLY A 300 9.38 3.57 -7.67
CA GLY A 300 9.22 2.85 -8.95
C GLY A 300 10.34 1.86 -9.26
N SER A 301 11.38 1.77 -8.41
CA SER A 301 12.50 0.84 -8.55
C SER A 301 12.09 -0.62 -8.38
N LEU A 302 11.17 -0.92 -7.45
CA LEU A 302 10.69 -2.30 -7.23
C LEU A 302 9.80 -2.76 -8.37
N ILE A 303 8.99 -1.86 -8.95
CA ILE A 303 8.25 -2.12 -10.19
C ILE A 303 9.24 -2.45 -11.32
N ALA A 304 10.30 -1.66 -11.46
CA ALA A 304 11.34 -1.91 -12.46
C ALA A 304 12.05 -3.26 -12.23
N PHE A 305 12.42 -3.62 -11.00
CA PHE A 305 13.04 -4.92 -10.72
C PHE A 305 12.08 -6.10 -10.93
N GLY A 306 10.82 -5.96 -10.56
CA GLY A 306 9.77 -6.97 -10.79
C GLY A 306 9.54 -7.22 -12.27
N SER A 307 9.62 -6.19 -13.11
CA SER A 307 9.40 -6.30 -14.56
C SER A 307 10.42 -7.17 -15.31
N TYR A 308 11.60 -7.38 -14.72
CA TYR A 308 12.65 -8.25 -15.26
C TYR A 308 12.50 -9.71 -14.80
N ASN A 309 11.55 -10.01 -13.90
CA ASN A 309 11.25 -11.38 -13.48
C ASN A 309 10.47 -12.14 -14.55
N LYS A 310 10.57 -13.47 -14.48
CA LYS A 310 9.70 -14.37 -15.25
C LYS A 310 8.25 -14.25 -14.73
N PRO A 311 7.24 -14.34 -15.61
CA PRO A 311 5.83 -14.20 -15.21
C PRO A 311 5.39 -15.17 -14.10
N GLN A 312 5.82 -16.43 -14.13
CA GLN A 312 5.44 -17.45 -13.12
C GLN A 312 6.31 -17.42 -11.85
N ASN A 313 7.10 -16.36 -11.64
CA ASN A 313 7.96 -16.28 -10.46
C ASN A 313 7.13 -16.02 -9.19
N ASN A 314 7.48 -16.65 -8.07
CA ASN A 314 6.76 -16.47 -6.82
C ASN A 314 7.14 -15.15 -6.11
N CYS A 315 6.50 -14.05 -6.52
CA CYS A 315 6.74 -12.72 -5.95
C CYS A 315 6.32 -12.59 -4.47
N VAL A 316 5.29 -13.32 -4.02
CA VAL A 316 4.83 -13.30 -2.62
C VAL A 316 5.92 -13.82 -1.69
N ARG A 317 6.52 -14.97 -2.04
CA ARG A 317 7.65 -15.54 -1.28
C ARG A 317 8.84 -14.59 -1.24
N ASP A 318 9.15 -13.96 -2.37
CA ASP A 318 10.26 -13.02 -2.47
C ASP A 318 10.06 -11.83 -1.54
N VAL A 319 8.88 -11.21 -1.56
CA VAL A 319 8.54 -10.06 -0.71
C VAL A 319 8.65 -10.41 0.77
N ILE A 320 8.09 -11.54 1.20
CA ILE A 320 8.16 -11.97 2.60
C ILE A 320 9.63 -12.19 3.02
N LEU A 321 10.41 -12.89 2.20
CA LEU A 321 11.80 -13.22 2.52
C LEU A 321 12.68 -11.95 2.60
N VAL A 322 12.55 -11.04 1.63
CA VAL A 322 13.27 -9.75 1.66
C VAL A 322 12.84 -8.92 2.87
N SER A 323 11.55 -8.93 3.22
CA SER A 323 11.03 -8.16 4.36
C SER A 323 11.60 -8.63 5.68
N VAL A 324 11.68 -9.95 5.88
CA VAL A 324 12.33 -10.55 7.06
C VAL A 324 13.82 -10.23 7.07
N CYS A 325 14.53 -10.39 5.94
CA CYS A 325 15.94 -10.08 5.83
C CYS A 325 16.22 -8.60 6.16
N ASN A 326 15.42 -7.67 5.64
CA ASN A 326 15.58 -6.24 5.88
C ASN A 326 15.39 -5.89 7.37
N ALA A 327 14.30 -6.36 7.98
CA ALA A 327 14.02 -6.11 9.39
C ALA A 327 15.09 -6.75 10.31
N PHE A 328 15.51 -7.99 10.02
CA PHE A 328 16.61 -8.62 10.73
C PHE A 328 17.90 -7.81 10.60
N THR A 329 18.21 -7.31 9.39
CA THR A 329 19.43 -6.52 9.16
C THR A 329 19.41 -5.20 9.92
N ALA A 330 18.27 -4.51 9.98
CA ALA A 330 18.13 -3.27 10.74
C ALA A 330 18.36 -3.49 12.25
N VAL A 331 17.74 -4.53 12.84
CA VAL A 331 17.94 -4.88 14.26
C VAL A 331 19.38 -5.34 14.51
N TYR A 332 19.94 -6.15 13.60
CA TYR A 332 21.31 -6.64 13.71
C TYR A 332 22.34 -5.52 13.62
N ALA A 333 22.22 -4.62 12.64
CA ALA A 333 23.08 -3.44 12.51
C ALA A 333 22.98 -2.55 13.75
N SER A 334 21.77 -2.37 14.30
CA SER A 334 21.58 -1.64 15.55
C SER A 334 22.29 -2.29 16.74
N ALA A 335 22.26 -3.62 16.86
CA ALA A 335 23.01 -4.32 17.90
C ALA A 335 24.51 -4.07 17.76
N VAL A 336 25.06 -4.17 16.54
CA VAL A 336 26.48 -3.86 16.25
C VAL A 336 26.83 -2.44 16.67
N VAL A 337 26.04 -1.45 16.26
CA VAL A 337 26.23 -0.04 16.58
C VAL A 337 26.28 0.19 18.09
N PHE A 338 25.31 -0.35 18.82
CA PHE A 338 25.20 -0.10 20.25
C PHE A 338 26.22 -0.84 21.10
N THR A 339 26.76 -1.99 20.64
CA THR A 339 27.91 -2.61 21.33
C THR A 339 29.15 -1.70 21.31
N ILE A 340 29.41 -1.06 20.17
CA ILE A 340 30.56 -0.15 19.99
C ILE A 340 30.34 1.17 20.74
N LEU A 341 29.12 1.72 20.69
CA LEU A 341 28.76 2.91 21.49
C LEU A 341 28.83 2.63 22.99
N GLY A 342 28.44 1.44 23.45
CA GLY A 342 28.58 1.01 24.84
C GLY A 342 30.03 1.02 25.31
N PHE A 343 30.94 0.45 24.50
CA PHE A 343 32.38 0.52 24.76
C PHE A 343 32.88 1.96 24.86
N LYS A 344 32.48 2.81 23.90
CA LYS A 344 32.87 4.22 23.89
C LYS A 344 32.39 4.96 25.13
N ALA A 345 31.12 4.79 25.51
CA ALA A 345 30.55 5.45 26.68
C ALA A 345 31.26 5.03 27.98
N VAL A 346 31.55 3.73 28.14
CA VAL A 346 32.30 3.25 29.31
C VAL A 346 33.74 3.74 29.31
N SER A 347 34.42 3.74 28.15
CA SER A 347 35.78 4.27 28.01
C SER A 347 35.86 5.77 28.34
N ASN A 348 34.89 6.57 27.86
CA ASN A 348 34.80 8.00 28.18
C ASN A 348 34.58 8.24 29.68
N VAL A 349 33.72 7.43 30.31
CA VAL A 349 33.50 7.52 31.77
C VAL A 349 34.75 7.11 32.53
N ASP A 350 35.45 6.06 32.14
CA ASP A 350 36.73 5.66 32.75
C ASP A 350 37.76 6.80 32.66
N LYS A 351 37.89 7.47 31.50
CA LYS A 351 38.76 8.66 31.31
C LYS A 351 38.31 9.84 32.19
N CYS A 352 37.01 10.10 32.28
CA CYS A 352 36.45 11.15 33.13
C CYS A 352 36.74 10.89 34.62
N LEU A 353 36.54 9.66 35.08
CA LEU A 353 36.83 9.24 36.46
C LEU A 353 38.33 9.35 36.77
N GLN A 354 39.19 8.98 35.81
CA GLN A 354 40.64 9.13 35.96
C GLN A 354 41.04 10.61 36.11
N ASN A 355 40.51 11.50 35.26
CA ASN A 355 40.78 12.95 35.37
C ASN A 355 40.34 13.52 36.72
N ASN A 356 39.16 13.12 37.23
CA ASN A 356 38.69 13.53 38.56
C ASN A 356 39.62 13.00 39.68
N ARG A 357 40.10 11.75 39.56
CA ARG A 357 41.07 11.17 40.52
C ARG A 357 42.39 11.92 40.52
N GLU A 358 42.92 12.26 39.34
CA GLU A 358 44.16 13.04 39.19
C GLU A 358 44.00 14.45 39.78
N LEU A 359 42.86 15.11 39.56
CA LEU A 359 42.54 16.41 40.15
C LEU A 359 42.47 16.36 41.67
N LEU A 360 41.84 15.34 42.24
CA LEU A 360 41.74 15.14 43.69
C LEU A 360 43.10 14.77 44.31
N ALA A 361 43.89 13.95 43.62
CA ALA A 361 45.25 13.58 44.05
C ALA A 361 46.20 14.79 44.02
N ALA A 362 46.14 15.61 42.95
CA ALA A 362 46.93 16.84 42.84
C ALA A 362 46.63 17.86 43.95
N ASN A 363 45.40 17.84 44.49
CA ASN A 363 45.00 18.69 45.60
C ASN A 363 45.13 17.99 46.98
N GLY A 364 45.75 16.81 47.04
CA GLY A 364 46.08 16.12 48.30
C GLY A 364 44.92 15.39 48.98
N PHE A 365 43.77 15.24 48.32
CA PHE A 365 42.60 14.54 48.87
C PHE A 365 42.64 13.03 48.66
N LEU A 366 43.47 12.55 47.73
CA LEU A 366 43.58 11.15 47.34
C LEU A 366 45.05 10.74 47.22
N MET A 367 45.38 9.53 47.67
CA MET A 367 46.72 8.93 47.51
C MET A 367 46.91 8.42 46.06
N ASN A 368 48.06 7.85 45.69
CA ASN A 368 48.28 7.35 44.31
C ASN A 368 47.69 5.94 44.05
N ASN A 369 47.34 5.18 45.10
CA ASN A 369 46.78 3.83 45.02
C ASN A 369 45.40 3.77 45.71
N ASN A 370 44.39 4.36 45.08
CA ASN A 370 43.06 4.48 45.69
C ASN A 370 42.15 3.36 45.20
N THR A 371 41.38 2.80 46.11
CA THR A 371 40.26 1.93 45.76
C THR A 371 39.09 2.74 45.21
N GLU A 372 38.26 2.11 44.39
CA GLU A 372 37.07 2.75 43.81
C GLU A 372 36.10 3.25 44.90
N ALA A 373 36.05 2.58 46.05
CA ALA A 373 35.26 2.99 47.22
C ALA A 373 35.78 4.28 47.88
N GLU A 374 37.11 4.44 48.02
CA GLU A 374 37.71 5.66 48.58
C GLU A 374 37.46 6.89 47.69
N TYR A 375 37.45 6.71 46.37
CA TYR A 375 37.06 7.76 45.43
C TYR A 375 35.62 8.22 45.69
N TYR A 376 34.64 7.31 45.68
CA TYR A 376 33.23 7.71 45.86
C TYR A 376 32.97 8.37 47.23
N GLN A 377 33.58 7.85 48.31
CA GLN A 377 33.48 8.47 49.65
C GLN A 377 34.05 9.89 49.68
N THR A 378 35.21 10.11 49.05
CA THR A 378 35.84 11.43 48.97
C THR A 378 35.01 12.39 48.13
N THR A 379 34.39 11.90 47.05
CA THR A 379 33.50 12.68 46.18
C THR A 379 32.21 13.10 46.89
N ASP A 380 31.62 12.20 47.68
CA ASP A 380 30.42 12.49 48.50
C ASP A 380 30.74 13.48 49.61
N PHE A 381 31.91 13.35 50.26
CA PHE A 381 32.39 14.35 51.23
C PHE A 381 32.58 15.73 50.59
N PHE A 382 33.13 15.76 49.37
CA PHE A 382 33.35 16.99 48.62
C PHE A 382 32.05 17.68 48.21
N ASN A 383 31.05 16.92 47.73
CA ASN A 383 29.74 17.46 47.32
C ASN A 383 28.92 18.01 48.50
N ASN A 384 29.10 17.47 49.71
CA ASN A 384 28.40 17.94 50.91
C ASN A 384 29.04 19.17 51.56
N ASN A 385 30.33 19.44 51.33
CA ASN A 385 31.04 20.61 51.87
C ASN A 385 31.13 21.74 50.84
N THR A 386 30.17 22.67 50.91
CA THR A 386 30.05 23.81 49.98
C THR A 386 31.28 24.73 49.95
N THR A 387 32.06 24.82 51.03
CA THR A 387 33.28 25.65 51.09
C THR A 387 34.46 25.07 50.30
N LEU A 388 34.61 23.74 50.21
CA LEU A 388 35.62 23.09 49.36
C LEU A 388 35.21 23.09 47.88
N SER A 389 33.90 23.02 47.60
CA SER A 389 33.35 22.99 46.24
C SER A 389 33.58 24.28 45.42
N MET A 390 33.91 25.41 46.06
CA MET A 390 34.12 26.69 45.35
C MET A 390 35.47 26.76 44.61
N ASN A 391 36.48 25.99 45.01
CA ASN A 391 37.82 26.04 44.41
C ASN A 391 38.08 24.93 43.39
N ILE A 392 37.32 23.83 43.41
CA ILE A 392 37.55 22.65 42.57
C ILE A 392 36.20 22.18 42.00
N THR A 393 36.06 22.22 40.68
CA THR A 393 34.87 21.70 39.98
C THR A 393 35.15 20.30 39.43
N LEU A 394 34.47 19.29 39.99
CA LEU A 394 34.55 17.91 39.49
C LEU A 394 33.60 17.71 38.31
N ASN A 395 34.04 16.93 37.31
CA ASN A 395 33.19 16.60 36.17
C ASN A 395 32.18 15.51 36.54
N THR A 396 30.92 15.66 36.12
CA THR A 396 29.89 14.64 36.30
C THR A 396 30.08 13.49 35.31
N CYS A 397 30.61 12.36 35.75
CA CYS A 397 30.83 11.18 34.90
C CYS A 397 29.63 10.22 35.00
N ASN A 398 28.75 10.19 33.98
CA ASN A 398 27.60 9.29 33.94
C ASN A 398 27.47 8.58 32.59
N VAL A 399 27.46 7.25 32.60
CA VAL A 399 27.36 6.42 31.39
C VAL A 399 26.05 6.69 30.61
N THR A 400 24.92 6.89 31.30
CA THR A 400 23.64 7.17 30.65
C THR A 400 23.65 8.52 29.93
N LYS A 401 24.38 9.51 30.45
CA LYS A 401 24.55 10.82 29.79
C LYS A 401 25.34 10.67 28.50
N GLU A 402 26.45 9.93 28.54
CA GLU A 402 27.26 9.64 27.35
C GLU A 402 26.47 8.86 26.30
N LEU A 403 25.67 7.87 26.73
CA LEU A 403 24.84 7.09 25.83
C LEU A 403 23.69 7.90 25.23
N ASN A 404 23.11 8.87 25.95
CA ASN A 404 22.04 9.72 25.41
C ASN A 404 22.57 10.77 24.40
N ASN A 405 23.84 11.15 24.48
CA ASN A 405 24.47 12.13 23.61
C ASN A 405 24.91 11.52 22.26
N VAL A 406 23.97 10.91 21.54
CA VAL A 406 24.25 10.30 20.23
C VAL A 406 23.94 11.30 19.11
N ALA A 407 24.92 11.48 18.22
CA ALA A 407 24.81 12.35 17.06
C ALA A 407 23.77 11.82 16.06
N GLU A 408 22.98 12.74 15.50
CA GLU A 408 21.97 12.44 14.49
C GLU A 408 22.57 12.24 13.09
N GLY A 409 21.97 11.34 12.31
CA GLY A 409 22.23 11.17 10.89
C GLY A 409 23.69 10.82 10.56
N THR A 410 24.32 11.66 9.74
CA THR A 410 25.71 11.51 9.27
C THR A 410 26.73 11.52 10.42
N GLY A 411 26.44 12.25 11.51
CA GLY A 411 27.32 12.33 12.67
C GLY A 411 27.55 10.99 13.36
N LEU A 412 26.58 10.06 13.30
CA LEU A 412 26.76 8.73 13.89
C LEU A 412 27.91 7.98 13.20
N ALA A 413 27.94 7.94 11.87
CA ALA A 413 28.98 7.21 11.13
C ALA A 413 30.32 7.96 11.06
N PHE A 414 30.29 9.25 10.72
CA PHE A 414 31.52 10.00 10.41
C PHE A 414 32.21 10.60 11.64
N ILE A 415 31.51 10.72 12.77
CA ILE A 415 32.07 11.23 14.04
C ILE A 415 32.11 10.13 15.09
N LEU A 416 30.97 9.56 15.47
CA LEU A 416 30.91 8.66 16.63
C LEU A 416 31.61 7.33 16.37
N PHE A 417 31.33 6.68 15.23
CA PHE A 417 31.98 5.45 14.82
C PHE A 417 33.45 5.66 14.50
N ALA A 418 33.79 6.72 13.75
CA ALA A 418 35.18 7.07 13.48
C ALA A 418 35.99 7.23 14.79
N GLN A 419 35.40 7.85 15.82
CA GLN A 419 36.04 8.00 17.12
C GLN A 419 36.19 6.66 17.85
N ALA A 420 35.19 5.78 17.78
CA ALA A 420 35.30 4.46 18.40
C ALA A 420 36.37 3.58 17.71
N ILE A 421 36.52 3.72 16.39
CA ILE A 421 37.54 3.00 15.60
C ILE A 421 38.96 3.42 15.98
N VAL A 422 39.20 4.70 16.30
CA VAL A 422 40.52 5.20 16.74
C VAL A 422 41.00 4.50 18.01
N GLU A 423 40.09 4.11 18.90
CA GLU A 423 40.41 3.42 20.16
C GLU A 423 40.71 1.92 19.96
N LEU A 424 40.50 1.38 18.75
CA LEU A 424 40.78 -0.03 18.45
C LEU A 424 42.25 -0.23 18.04
N PRO A 425 42.89 -1.33 18.47
CA PRO A 425 44.21 -1.68 17.97
C PRO A 425 44.15 -1.96 16.46
N GLY A 426 45.09 -1.39 15.71
CA GLY A 426 45.09 -1.45 14.25
C GLY A 426 43.98 -0.61 13.61
N ALA A 427 43.69 0.57 14.16
CA ALA A 427 42.60 1.46 13.72
C ALA A 427 42.49 1.67 12.18
N PRO A 428 43.57 1.82 11.39
CA PRO A 428 43.47 1.94 9.94
C PRO A 428 42.74 0.77 9.26
N PHE A 429 43.00 -0.48 9.69
CA PHE A 429 42.34 -1.66 9.15
C PHE A 429 40.82 -1.60 9.36
N TRP A 430 40.39 -1.33 10.60
CA TRP A 430 38.98 -1.21 10.96
C TRP A 430 38.29 -0.06 10.21
N SER A 431 38.99 1.07 10.04
CA SER A 431 38.49 2.20 9.27
C SER A 431 38.25 1.86 7.80
N CYS A 432 39.24 1.23 7.15
CA CYS A 432 39.16 0.83 5.75
C CYS A 432 37.96 -0.11 5.49
N ILE A 433 37.78 -1.16 6.29
CA ILE A 433 36.66 -2.10 6.09
C ILE A 433 35.31 -1.45 6.40
N PHE A 434 35.25 -0.52 7.37
CA PHE A 434 34.03 0.20 7.74
C PHE A 434 33.57 1.14 6.62
N PHE A 435 34.44 2.01 6.14
CA PHE A 435 34.08 2.95 5.06
C PHE A 435 33.90 2.25 3.72
N LEU A 436 34.59 1.13 3.47
CA LEU A 436 34.32 0.29 2.30
C LEU A 436 32.94 -0.39 2.39
N MET A 437 32.52 -0.82 3.58
CA MET A 437 31.16 -1.34 3.81
C MET A 437 30.10 -0.27 3.57
N LEU A 438 30.29 0.94 4.11
CA LEU A 438 29.36 2.06 3.87
C LEU A 438 29.30 2.40 2.38
N LEU A 439 30.44 2.40 1.69
CA LEU A 439 30.50 2.60 0.24
C LEU A 439 29.71 1.52 -0.52
N ALA A 440 29.89 0.24 -0.14
CA ALA A 440 29.18 -0.89 -0.75
C ALA A 440 27.65 -0.77 -0.58
N LEU A 441 27.18 -0.43 0.63
CA LEU A 441 25.76 -0.22 0.91
C LEU A 441 25.19 0.99 0.16
N GLY A 442 25.95 2.08 0.10
CA GLY A 442 25.59 3.27 -0.66
C GLY A 442 25.44 2.97 -2.15
N LEU A 443 26.43 2.30 -2.75
CA LEU A 443 26.37 1.91 -4.16
C LEU A 443 25.22 0.93 -4.44
N GLY A 444 24.94 -0.01 -3.53
CA GLY A 444 23.82 -0.95 -3.63
C GLY A 444 22.47 -0.25 -3.79
N SER A 445 22.16 0.71 -2.92
CA SER A 445 20.91 1.48 -3.02
C SER A 445 20.90 2.41 -4.23
N GLN A 446 22.03 3.05 -4.56
CA GLN A 446 22.13 3.96 -5.70
C GLN A 446 21.84 3.26 -7.04
N ILE A 447 22.24 1.99 -7.19
CA ILE A 447 21.90 1.16 -8.37
C ILE A 447 20.38 1.07 -8.55
N GLY A 448 19.64 0.80 -7.47
CA GLY A 448 18.18 0.65 -7.54
C GLY A 448 17.46 1.98 -7.77
N LEU A 449 17.89 3.05 -7.12
CA LEU A 449 17.34 4.40 -7.36
C LEU A 449 17.53 4.81 -8.84
N LEU A 450 18.74 4.63 -9.39
CA LEU A 450 19.02 5.01 -10.76
C LEU A 450 18.29 4.13 -11.77
N GLU A 451 18.20 2.81 -11.55
CA GLU A 451 17.49 1.91 -12.47
C GLU A 451 15.97 2.19 -12.50
N GLY A 452 15.36 2.54 -11.36
CA GLY A 452 13.96 2.97 -11.31
C GLY A 452 13.70 4.23 -12.13
N MET A 453 14.52 5.26 -11.92
CA MET A 453 14.45 6.52 -12.68
C MET A 453 14.68 6.30 -14.18
N LEU A 454 15.76 5.59 -14.55
CA LEU A 454 16.09 5.30 -15.94
C LEU A 454 14.97 4.53 -16.63
N CYS A 455 14.35 3.56 -15.95
CA CYS A 455 13.25 2.80 -16.52
C CYS A 455 12.07 3.70 -16.92
N VAL A 456 11.74 4.71 -16.11
CA VAL A 456 10.69 5.70 -16.45
C VAL A 456 11.12 6.58 -17.63
N ILE A 457 12.36 7.05 -17.66
CA ILE A 457 12.88 7.88 -18.76
C ILE A 457 12.85 7.11 -20.09
N PHE A 458 13.23 5.84 -20.09
CA PHE A 458 13.16 4.98 -21.28
C PHE A 458 11.74 4.63 -21.73
N ASP A 459 10.75 4.74 -20.84
CA ASP A 459 9.35 4.52 -21.21
C ASP A 459 8.78 5.71 -22.02
N ILE A 460 9.41 6.89 -21.97
CA ILE A 460 9.02 8.09 -22.73
C ILE A 460 9.48 7.97 -24.19
N ASP A 461 8.55 8.14 -25.14
CA ASP A 461 8.79 7.91 -26.58
C ASP A 461 9.92 8.72 -27.20
N LEU A 462 10.15 9.94 -26.71
CA LEU A 462 11.23 10.82 -27.18
C LEU A 462 12.62 10.19 -27.01
N PHE A 463 12.82 9.45 -25.91
CA PHE A 463 14.12 8.92 -25.51
C PHE A 463 14.34 7.46 -25.97
N LYS A 464 13.30 6.78 -26.45
CA LYS A 464 13.37 5.38 -26.94
C LYS A 464 14.36 5.17 -28.10
N ARG A 465 14.69 6.21 -28.86
CA ARG A 465 15.57 6.14 -30.04
C ARG A 465 17.06 6.19 -29.71
N ILE A 466 17.42 6.51 -28.47
CA ILE A 466 18.81 6.72 -28.04
C ILE A 466 19.30 5.49 -27.26
N LYS A 467 20.55 5.06 -27.48
CA LYS A 467 21.12 3.92 -26.75
C LYS A 467 21.15 4.18 -25.24
N LYS A 468 20.89 3.15 -24.42
CA LYS A 468 20.81 3.26 -22.95
C LYS A 468 22.02 3.96 -22.32
N GLN A 469 23.22 3.63 -22.78
CA GLN A 469 24.48 4.18 -22.27
C GLN A 469 24.55 5.71 -22.34
N TYR A 470 24.06 6.32 -23.43
CA TYR A 470 24.10 7.78 -23.60
C TYR A 470 23.10 8.48 -22.67
N ILE A 471 21.89 7.95 -22.53
CA ILE A 471 20.89 8.51 -21.61
C ILE A 471 21.38 8.40 -20.17
N THR A 472 21.92 7.24 -19.77
CA THR A 472 22.52 7.07 -18.44
C THR A 472 23.65 8.08 -18.21
N ALA A 473 24.52 8.32 -19.19
CA ALA A 473 25.59 9.32 -19.08
C ALA A 473 25.04 10.73 -18.87
N VAL A 474 24.06 11.14 -19.69
CA VAL A 474 23.42 12.46 -19.57
C VAL A 474 22.76 12.64 -18.20
N VAL A 475 22.04 11.64 -17.72
CA VAL A 475 21.40 11.69 -16.39
C VAL A 475 22.45 11.83 -15.29
N CYS A 476 23.51 11.02 -15.30
CA CYS A 476 24.60 11.14 -14.31
C CYS A 476 25.29 12.51 -14.37
N ILE A 477 25.50 13.08 -15.56
CA ILE A 477 26.10 14.41 -15.74
C ILE A 477 25.18 15.50 -15.16
N VAL A 478 23.88 15.44 -15.44
CA VAL A 478 22.90 16.37 -14.85
C VAL A 478 22.90 16.26 -13.34
N CYS A 479 22.88 15.04 -12.79
CA CYS A 479 22.93 14.83 -11.35
C CYS A 479 24.23 15.32 -10.72
N PHE A 480 25.37 15.21 -11.41
CA PHE A 480 26.64 15.76 -10.96
C PHE A 480 26.59 17.29 -10.84
N PHE A 481 26.10 17.99 -11.88
CA PHE A 481 26.03 19.46 -11.86
C PHE A 481 25.06 19.99 -10.81
N VAL A 482 23.88 19.37 -10.67
CA VAL A 482 22.93 19.72 -9.61
C VAL A 482 23.51 19.39 -8.24
N GLY A 483 24.26 18.30 -8.12
CA GLY A 483 24.92 17.87 -6.89
C GLY A 483 26.00 18.82 -6.36
N LEU A 484 26.51 19.75 -7.17
CA LEU A 484 27.54 20.72 -6.76
C LEU A 484 27.09 21.60 -5.59
N ILE A 485 25.77 21.83 -5.42
CA ILE A 485 25.23 22.58 -4.27
C ILE A 485 25.63 21.95 -2.93
N PHE A 486 25.77 20.63 -2.87
CA PHE A 486 26.16 19.90 -1.67
C PHE A 486 27.68 19.86 -1.44
N CYS A 487 28.49 20.37 -2.38
CA CYS A 487 29.94 20.50 -2.25
C CYS A 487 30.37 21.84 -1.65
N THR A 488 29.41 22.64 -1.18
CA THR A 488 29.66 23.91 -0.50
C THR A 488 29.88 23.71 1.01
N GLY A 489 30.37 24.74 1.70
CA GLY A 489 30.44 24.73 3.17
C GLY A 489 29.07 24.60 3.86
N ALA A 490 27.96 24.92 3.16
CA ALA A 490 26.59 24.70 3.63
C ALA A 490 26.00 23.35 3.15
N GLY A 491 26.80 22.49 2.51
CA GLY A 491 26.34 21.27 1.84
C GLY A 491 25.61 20.27 2.73
N GLU A 492 26.05 20.09 3.98
CA GLU A 492 25.35 19.25 4.96
C GLU A 492 23.95 19.79 5.29
N TYR A 493 23.79 21.12 5.35
CA TYR A 493 22.51 21.76 5.64
C TYR A 493 21.54 21.60 4.47
N TRP A 494 22.02 21.77 3.23
CA TRP A 494 21.26 21.46 2.03
C TRP A 494 20.84 20.00 1.97
N LEU A 495 21.72 19.07 2.34
CA LEU A 495 21.39 17.64 2.37
C LEU A 495 20.23 17.36 3.34
N LYS A 496 20.27 17.91 4.56
CA LYS A 496 19.20 17.75 5.56
C LYS A 496 17.86 18.32 5.09
N LEU A 497 17.89 19.46 4.38
CA LEU A 497 16.69 20.05 3.78
C LEU A 497 16.08 19.11 2.73
N PHE A 498 16.90 18.60 1.80
CA PHE A 498 16.43 17.70 0.75
C PHE A 498 15.90 16.38 1.33
N ASP A 499 16.59 15.78 2.30
CA ASP A 499 16.14 14.53 2.93
C ASP A 499 14.78 14.71 3.64
N SER A 500 14.61 15.82 4.36
CA SER A 500 13.39 16.09 5.14
C SER A 500 12.18 16.39 4.25
N PHE A 501 12.33 17.26 3.24
CA PHE A 501 11.22 17.78 2.44
C PHE A 501 10.98 16.99 1.15
N ALA A 502 12.02 16.55 0.44
CA ALA A 502 11.85 15.90 -0.86
C ALA A 502 11.31 14.47 -0.73
N GLY A 503 11.88 13.69 0.20
CA GLY A 503 11.55 12.28 0.31
C GLY A 503 10.33 12.00 1.19
N THR A 504 10.21 12.60 2.37
CA THR A 504 9.17 12.20 3.34
C THR A 504 7.73 12.43 2.85
N ILE A 505 7.39 13.64 2.41
CA ILE A 505 6.02 13.96 2.00
C ILE A 505 5.73 13.44 0.58
N GLY A 506 6.70 13.62 -0.34
CA GLY A 506 6.56 13.18 -1.72
C GLY A 506 6.32 11.68 -1.85
N LEU A 507 7.11 10.84 -1.16
CA LEU A 507 6.97 9.38 -1.21
C LEU A 507 5.65 8.90 -0.61
N VAL A 508 5.22 9.49 0.51
CA VAL A 508 3.94 9.12 1.14
C VAL A 508 2.76 9.45 0.22
N VAL A 509 2.79 10.59 -0.47
CA VAL A 509 1.74 10.94 -1.45
C VAL A 509 1.76 9.99 -2.64
N VAL A 510 2.94 9.63 -3.17
CA VAL A 510 3.04 8.66 -4.27
C VAL A 510 2.48 7.31 -3.84
N ALA A 511 2.95 6.75 -2.73
CA ALA A 511 2.50 5.45 -2.25
C ALA A 511 0.98 5.42 -1.95
N LEU A 512 0.41 6.50 -1.40
CA LEU A 512 -1.04 6.60 -1.22
C LEU A 512 -1.77 6.53 -2.56
N MET A 513 -1.29 7.26 -3.58
CA MET A 513 -1.87 7.25 -4.92
C MET A 513 -1.70 5.90 -5.62
N GLU A 514 -0.57 5.21 -5.43
CA GLU A 514 -0.33 3.85 -5.94
C GLU A 514 -1.32 2.85 -5.33
N MET A 515 -1.48 2.87 -4.00
CA MET A 515 -2.45 2.04 -3.29
C MET A 515 -3.87 2.28 -3.80
N ILE A 516 -4.28 3.54 -3.92
CA ILE A 516 -5.62 3.89 -4.39
C ILE A 516 -5.83 3.42 -5.84
N ALA A 517 -4.83 3.64 -6.71
CA ALA A 517 -4.87 3.23 -8.10
C ALA A 517 -5.04 1.71 -8.26
N VAL A 518 -4.34 0.91 -7.46
CA VAL A 518 -4.41 -0.56 -7.61
C VAL A 518 -5.67 -1.14 -6.99
N VAL A 519 -6.02 -0.69 -5.80
CA VAL A 519 -7.12 -1.30 -5.05
C VAL A 519 -8.48 -0.87 -5.58
N PHE A 520 -8.64 0.42 -5.90
CA PHE A 520 -9.94 1.00 -6.26
C PHE A 520 -10.11 1.22 -7.78
N ILE A 521 -9.05 1.52 -8.53
CA ILE A 521 -9.16 1.76 -9.99
C ILE A 521 -8.90 0.47 -10.79
N TYR A 522 -7.76 -0.19 -10.55
CA TYR A 522 -7.46 -1.47 -11.19
C TYR A 522 -8.37 -2.60 -10.66
N GLY A 523 -8.74 -2.50 -9.39
CA GLY A 523 -9.65 -3.41 -8.70
C GLY A 523 -8.91 -4.51 -7.96
N HIS A 524 -9.10 -4.56 -6.64
CA HIS A 524 -8.46 -5.54 -5.76
C HIS A 524 -8.70 -7.02 -6.17
N GLU A 525 -9.89 -7.36 -6.68
CA GLU A 525 -10.19 -8.73 -7.13
C GLU A 525 -9.35 -9.14 -8.35
N LYS A 526 -9.19 -8.21 -9.30
CA LYS A 526 -8.37 -8.42 -10.49
C LYS A 526 -6.90 -8.58 -10.10
N PHE A 527 -6.40 -7.70 -9.23
CA PHE A 527 -5.03 -7.80 -8.71
C PHE A 527 -4.80 -9.12 -7.97
N THR A 528 -5.76 -9.53 -7.13
CA THR A 528 -5.69 -10.82 -6.41
C THR A 528 -5.62 -12.00 -7.37
N LYS A 529 -6.41 -11.97 -8.45
CA LYS A 529 -6.39 -12.99 -9.50
C LYS A 529 -5.06 -12.98 -10.25
N ASP A 530 -4.51 -11.81 -10.58
CA ASP A 530 -3.19 -11.73 -11.23
C ASP A 530 -2.08 -12.32 -10.36
N ILE A 531 -2.11 -12.09 -9.04
CA ILE A 531 -1.16 -12.74 -8.12
C ILE A 531 -1.39 -14.26 -8.10
N GLU A 532 -2.64 -14.72 -8.04
CA GLU A 532 -2.99 -16.15 -8.09
C GLU A 532 -2.50 -16.81 -9.38
N ASP A 533 -2.67 -16.16 -10.53
CA ASP A 533 -2.23 -16.65 -11.84
C ASP A 533 -0.70 -16.68 -11.94
N MET A 534 0.01 -15.76 -11.29
CA MET A 534 1.48 -15.72 -11.28
C MET A 534 2.12 -16.72 -10.29
N THR A 535 1.55 -16.90 -9.10
CA THR A 535 2.16 -17.69 -8.02
C THR A 535 1.46 -19.00 -7.72
N GLY A 536 0.29 -19.26 -8.30
CA GLY A 536 -0.57 -20.41 -8.00
C GLY A 536 -1.24 -20.36 -6.64
N TYR A 537 -1.13 -19.24 -5.90
CA TYR A 537 -1.67 -19.07 -4.56
C TYR A 537 -2.49 -17.79 -4.50
N ARG A 538 -3.74 -17.90 -4.04
CA ARG A 538 -4.62 -16.75 -3.88
C ARG A 538 -4.31 -15.99 -2.57
N PRO A 539 -3.99 -14.68 -2.62
CA PRO A 539 -3.76 -13.88 -1.42
C PRO A 539 -4.90 -13.96 -0.40
N GLY A 540 -4.58 -14.41 0.83
CA GLY A 540 -5.53 -14.55 1.94
C GLY A 540 -6.01 -13.23 2.56
N LEU A 541 -6.79 -13.34 3.65
CA LEU A 541 -7.48 -12.21 4.30
C LEU A 541 -6.57 -11.07 4.75
N TYR A 542 -5.36 -11.38 5.22
CA TYR A 542 -4.37 -10.38 5.62
C TYR A 542 -4.10 -9.39 4.48
N TRP A 543 -3.75 -9.88 3.29
CA TRP A 543 -3.48 -9.03 2.14
C TRP A 543 -4.70 -8.19 1.73
N GLN A 544 -5.88 -8.81 1.71
CA GLN A 544 -7.12 -8.13 1.34
C GLN A 544 -7.47 -6.98 2.28
N ILE A 545 -7.38 -7.21 3.59
CA ILE A 545 -7.69 -6.18 4.60
C ILE A 545 -6.64 -5.08 4.59
N SER A 546 -5.36 -5.45 4.52
CA SER A 546 -4.26 -4.49 4.50
C SER A 546 -4.33 -3.58 3.28
N TRP A 547 -4.54 -4.13 2.08
CA TRP A 547 -4.65 -3.34 0.87
C TRP A 547 -5.89 -2.45 0.83
N ARG A 548 -7.04 -2.99 1.24
CA ARG A 548 -8.32 -2.31 1.04
C ARG A 548 -8.60 -1.21 2.06
N PHE A 549 -8.13 -1.37 3.29
CA PHE A 549 -8.54 -0.50 4.40
C PHE A 549 -7.35 -0.01 5.20
N LEU A 550 -6.51 -0.92 5.69
CA LEU A 550 -5.54 -0.59 6.74
C LEU A 550 -4.39 0.29 6.23
N ALA A 551 -3.69 -0.12 5.18
CA ALA A 551 -2.57 0.65 4.63
C ALA A 551 -3.01 2.03 4.10
N PRO A 552 -4.12 2.18 3.33
CA PRO A 552 -4.60 3.50 2.93
C PRO A 552 -4.97 4.40 4.12
N LEU A 553 -5.59 3.85 5.17
CA LEU A 553 -6.00 4.63 6.35
C LEU A 553 -4.77 5.09 7.15
N ILE A 554 -3.79 4.20 7.35
CA ILE A 554 -2.51 4.53 8.00
C ILE A 554 -1.81 5.64 7.21
N MET A 555 -1.71 5.51 5.89
CA MET A 555 -1.09 6.51 5.00
C MET A 555 -1.74 7.88 5.06
N ILE A 556 -3.08 7.94 5.06
CA ILE A 556 -3.82 9.19 5.23
C ILE A 556 -3.53 9.80 6.61
N GLY A 557 -3.47 8.96 7.66
CA GLY A 557 -3.12 9.40 9.02
C GLY A 557 -1.71 9.96 9.13
N ILE A 558 -0.73 9.29 8.52
CA ILE A 558 0.69 9.72 8.46
C ILE A 558 0.80 11.06 7.73
N LEU A 559 0.18 11.17 6.55
CA LEU A 559 0.21 12.40 5.76
C LEU A 559 -0.46 13.56 6.50
N GLY A 560 -1.62 13.33 7.11
CA GLY A 560 -2.34 14.33 7.90
C GLY A 560 -1.54 14.78 9.13
N SER A 561 -0.94 13.83 9.86
CA SER A 561 -0.09 14.11 11.02
C SER A 561 1.17 14.87 10.64
N SER A 562 1.82 14.50 9.53
CA SER A 562 3.02 15.18 9.02
C SER A 562 2.75 16.63 8.65
N ILE A 563 1.68 16.88 7.88
CA ILE A 563 1.26 18.24 7.51
C ILE A 563 0.90 19.04 8.76
N PHE A 564 0.16 18.44 9.70
CA PHE A 564 -0.20 19.11 10.96
C PHE A 564 1.04 19.46 11.78
N SER A 565 2.00 18.53 11.93
CA SER A 565 3.25 18.77 12.66
C SER A 565 4.07 19.90 12.02
N MET A 566 4.12 19.96 10.69
CA MET A 566 4.84 21.00 9.94
C MET A 566 4.19 22.39 10.09
N ILE A 567 2.88 22.45 10.29
CA ILE A 567 2.17 23.71 10.58
C ILE A 567 2.40 24.18 12.02
N VAL A 568 2.42 23.24 12.98
CA VAL A 568 2.53 23.57 14.42
C VAL A 568 3.96 23.86 14.86
N LYS A 569 4.94 23.08 14.39
CA LYS A 569 6.36 23.22 14.76
C LYS A 569 7.15 23.78 13.58
N LYS A 570 7.80 24.92 13.78
CA LYS A 570 8.73 25.46 12.77
C LYS A 570 9.90 24.48 12.56
N PRO A 571 10.24 24.12 11.31
CA PRO A 571 11.38 23.26 11.00
C PRO A 571 12.70 23.91 11.43
N GLN A 572 13.56 23.15 12.09
CA GLN A 572 14.89 23.57 12.56
C GLN A 572 15.99 22.71 11.93
N TYR A 573 17.21 23.25 11.90
CA TYR A 573 18.41 22.52 11.49
C TYR A 573 19.58 22.78 12.43
N SER A 574 20.50 21.83 12.51
CA SER A 574 21.65 21.90 13.42
C SER A 574 22.87 22.50 12.73
N VAL A 575 23.30 23.68 13.18
CA VAL A 575 24.47 24.44 12.71
C VAL A 575 25.70 24.18 13.56
N TRP A 576 26.90 24.16 12.96
CA TRP A 576 28.16 23.99 13.69
C TRP A 576 28.69 25.32 14.21
N SER A 577 28.88 25.43 15.54
CA SER A 577 29.47 26.62 16.17
C SER A 577 30.94 26.40 16.53
N ALA A 578 31.85 27.10 15.84
CA ALA A 578 33.29 27.04 16.08
C ALA A 578 33.69 27.43 17.51
N THR A 579 32.96 28.37 18.10
CA THR A 579 33.29 28.96 19.41
C THR A 579 32.97 28.00 20.56
N LEU A 580 31.87 27.24 20.42
CA LEU A 580 31.40 26.26 21.38
C LEU A 580 31.92 24.84 21.11
N GLY A 581 32.31 24.53 19.87
CA GLY A 581 32.72 23.18 19.46
C GLY A 581 31.56 22.19 19.44
N THR A 582 30.33 22.67 19.26
CA THR A 582 29.10 21.86 19.28
C THR A 582 28.11 22.35 18.22
N THR A 583 27.14 21.49 17.89
CA THR A 583 26.02 21.86 17.03
C THR A 583 24.90 22.52 17.82
N ILE A 584 24.29 23.56 17.26
CA ILE A 584 23.17 24.29 17.84
C ILE A 584 21.95 24.22 16.91
N PRO A 585 20.73 23.99 17.43
CA PRO A 585 19.52 24.05 16.62
C PRO A 585 19.19 25.50 16.27
N THR A 586 19.00 25.77 14.99
CA THR A 586 18.65 27.08 14.43
C THR A 586 17.46 26.95 13.47
N ASP A 587 16.62 27.98 13.41
CA ASP A 587 15.48 28.00 12.50
C ASP A 587 15.94 28.20 11.05
N TYR A 588 15.29 27.54 10.10
CA TYR A 588 15.53 27.79 8.67
C TYR A 588 15.09 29.21 8.28
N PRO A 589 15.85 29.93 7.44
CA PRO A 589 15.39 31.17 6.83
C PRO A 589 14.14 30.96 5.97
N ASP A 590 13.23 31.95 5.92
CA ASP A 590 11.95 31.84 5.22
C ASP A 590 12.10 31.53 3.72
N TRP A 591 13.14 32.08 3.08
CA TRP A 591 13.42 31.80 1.67
C TRP A 591 13.88 30.35 1.42
N VAL A 592 14.58 29.74 2.38
CA VAL A 592 14.97 28.32 2.32
C VAL A 592 13.75 27.43 2.52
N LEU A 593 12.87 27.80 3.45
CA LEU A 593 11.62 27.08 3.65
C LEU A 593 10.72 27.14 2.40
N ALA A 594 10.70 28.30 1.70
CA ALA A 594 10.02 28.42 0.41
C ALA A 594 10.60 27.46 -0.64
N ILE A 595 11.92 27.26 -0.67
CA ILE A 595 12.56 26.23 -1.53
C ILE A 595 12.09 24.82 -1.12
N GLY A 596 12.05 24.51 0.18
CA GLY A 596 11.54 23.23 0.69
C GLY A 596 10.10 22.93 0.23
N VAL A 597 9.21 23.92 0.31
CA VAL A 597 7.83 23.81 -0.20
C VAL A 597 7.80 23.64 -1.72
N CYS A 598 8.61 24.41 -2.45
CA CYS A 598 8.74 24.26 -3.90
C CYS A 598 9.19 22.85 -4.31
N ILE A 599 10.13 22.23 -3.58
CA ILE A 599 10.58 20.85 -3.84
C ILE A 599 9.40 19.87 -3.72
N ILE A 600 8.57 20.00 -2.67
CA ILE A 600 7.37 19.16 -2.50
C ILE A 600 6.38 19.38 -3.66
N CYS A 601 6.11 20.64 -4.01
CA CYS A 601 5.21 20.98 -5.09
C CYS A 601 5.69 20.44 -6.44
N ILE A 602 6.99 20.60 -6.76
CA ILE A 602 7.62 20.06 -7.98
C ILE A 602 7.55 18.54 -7.98
N GLY A 603 7.77 17.90 -6.83
CA GLY A 603 7.63 16.46 -6.66
C GLY A 603 6.25 15.99 -7.09
N ILE A 604 5.17 16.54 -6.52
CA ILE A 604 3.78 16.07 -6.67
C ILE A 604 3.07 16.61 -7.93
N ALA A 605 3.52 17.75 -8.48
CA ALA A 605 2.90 18.41 -9.62
C ALA A 605 2.61 17.51 -10.83
N PRO A 606 3.47 16.54 -11.22
CA PRO A 606 3.21 15.69 -12.38
C PRO A 606 1.91 14.87 -12.28
N ILE A 607 1.48 14.46 -11.07
CA ILE A 607 0.18 13.78 -10.87
C ILE A 607 -0.96 14.67 -11.39
N LEU A 608 -0.99 15.92 -10.94
CA LEU A 608 -2.03 16.89 -11.28
C LEU A 608 -1.92 17.35 -12.75
N ILE A 609 -0.71 17.67 -13.20
CA ILE A 609 -0.47 18.17 -14.56
C ILE A 609 -0.87 17.11 -15.59
N VAL A 610 -0.42 15.86 -15.44
CA VAL A 610 -0.76 14.79 -16.39
C VAL A 610 -2.26 14.51 -16.38
N PHE A 611 -2.89 14.51 -15.20
CA PHE A 611 -4.34 14.38 -15.08
C PHE A 611 -5.08 15.49 -15.85
N LEU A 612 -4.72 16.76 -15.63
CA LEU A 612 -5.35 17.91 -16.29
C LEU A 612 -5.11 17.90 -17.81
N LEU A 613 -3.86 17.69 -18.26
CA LEU A 613 -3.51 17.65 -19.68
C LEU A 613 -4.28 16.56 -20.44
N ARG A 614 -4.42 15.37 -19.84
CA ARG A 614 -5.20 14.28 -20.45
C ARG A 614 -6.71 14.52 -20.36
N ARG A 615 -7.19 15.13 -19.27
CA ARG A 615 -8.62 15.47 -19.08
C ARG A 615 -9.12 16.52 -20.08
N PHE A 616 -8.27 17.49 -20.42
CA PHE A 616 -8.53 18.54 -21.41
C PHE A 616 -8.03 18.19 -22.82
N GLN A 617 -7.55 16.96 -23.04
CA GLN A 617 -7.08 16.45 -24.32
C GLN A 617 -5.95 17.29 -24.98
N CYS A 618 -5.14 17.99 -24.19
CA CYS A 618 -3.99 18.74 -24.67
C CYS A 618 -2.85 17.83 -25.17
N VAL A 619 -2.82 16.57 -24.70
CA VAL A 619 -1.89 15.53 -25.15
C VAL A 619 -2.71 14.37 -25.74
N LYS A 620 -2.50 14.06 -27.02
CA LYS A 620 -3.18 12.94 -27.69
C LYS A 620 -2.69 11.61 -27.11
N PHE A 621 -3.64 10.69 -26.96
CA PHE A 621 -3.43 9.32 -26.51
C PHE A 621 -2.91 8.49 -27.70
N ASP A 622 -1.65 8.09 -27.66
CA ASP A 622 -1.15 7.04 -28.55
C ASP A 622 -1.25 5.70 -27.83
N VAL A 623 -2.05 4.81 -28.41
CA VAL A 623 -2.43 3.50 -27.83
C VAL A 623 -1.32 2.46 -27.99
N ASP A 624 -0.28 2.73 -28.78
CA ASP A 624 0.72 1.75 -29.18
C ASP A 624 1.92 1.67 -28.21
N ILE A 625 1.63 1.30 -26.96
CA ILE A 625 2.64 1.03 -25.93
C ILE A 625 3.50 -0.20 -26.28
N HIS A 626 2.98 -1.13 -27.11
CA HIS A 626 3.67 -2.35 -27.51
C HIS A 626 4.98 -2.09 -28.27
N GLN A 627 5.10 -1.03 -29.09
CA GLN A 627 6.36 -0.76 -29.80
C GLN A 627 7.54 -0.37 -28.88
N GLY A 628 7.26 0.07 -27.64
CA GLY A 628 8.29 0.44 -26.66
C GLY A 628 8.98 -0.75 -25.98
N SER A 629 8.31 -1.90 -25.87
CA SER A 629 8.94 -3.13 -25.34
C SER A 629 9.80 -3.82 -26.39
N ILE A 630 9.35 -3.81 -27.65
CA ILE A 630 9.98 -4.47 -28.81
C ILE A 630 11.43 -3.97 -29.01
N ARG A 631 11.67 -2.66 -28.94
CA ARG A 631 13.00 -2.07 -29.19
C ARG A 631 13.99 -2.11 -28.02
N ARG A 632 13.54 -2.42 -26.79
CA ARG A 632 14.45 -2.50 -25.63
C ARG A 632 15.40 -3.69 -25.77
N ILE A 633 14.92 -4.74 -26.45
CA ILE A 633 15.59 -6.01 -26.73
C ILE A 633 16.80 -5.79 -27.62
N ASP A 634 16.63 -5.01 -28.71
CA ASP A 634 17.69 -4.70 -29.68
C ASP A 634 18.89 -3.95 -29.06
N THR A 635 18.71 -3.31 -27.90
CA THR A 635 19.81 -2.61 -27.19
C THR A 635 20.51 -3.46 -26.12
N THR A 636 19.97 -4.66 -25.81
CA THR A 636 20.51 -5.59 -24.80
C THR A 636 21.12 -6.88 -25.40
N VAL A 637 21.05 -7.06 -26.71
CA VAL A 637 21.77 -8.14 -27.42
C VAL A 637 23.21 -7.69 -27.71
N SER A 638 24.12 -7.91 -26.76
CA SER A 638 25.57 -7.96 -27.04
C SER A 638 26.31 -8.64 -25.88
N THR A 639 26.12 -9.96 -25.76
CA THR A 639 27.06 -10.87 -25.06
C THR A 639 27.01 -12.31 -25.60
N LYS A 640 26.25 -12.61 -26.67
CA LYS A 640 26.20 -13.97 -27.23
C LYS A 640 27.37 -14.30 -28.19
N GLU A 641 28.12 -13.29 -28.62
CA GLU A 641 29.29 -13.45 -29.52
C GLU A 641 30.65 -13.20 -28.82
N MET A 642 30.83 -13.63 -27.57
CA MET A 642 32.18 -13.56 -26.95
C MET A 642 32.56 -14.78 -26.11
N ILE A 643 31.85 -15.90 -26.25
CA ILE A 643 32.28 -17.20 -25.73
C ILE A 643 31.83 -18.24 -26.74
N GLY A 644 32.67 -18.51 -27.73
CA GLY A 644 32.33 -19.48 -28.76
C GLY A 644 33.24 -19.61 -29.97
N ASP A 645 34.47 -19.09 -29.98
CA ASP A 645 35.42 -19.37 -31.06
C ASP A 645 36.60 -20.17 -30.46
N ILE A 646 36.48 -21.49 -30.55
CA ILE A 646 37.63 -22.39 -30.58
C ILE A 646 38.07 -22.40 -32.03
N ASP A 647 39.30 -21.99 -32.29
CA ASP A 647 39.94 -21.95 -33.61
C ASP A 647 39.75 -23.29 -34.35
N ILE A 648 39.09 -23.23 -35.51
CA ILE A 648 39.17 -24.26 -36.55
C ILE A 648 39.43 -23.53 -37.88
N ASP A 649 40.57 -22.85 -37.96
CA ASP A 649 41.12 -22.32 -39.21
C ASP A 649 42.38 -23.12 -39.57
N GLU A 650 42.19 -24.38 -39.98
CA GLU A 650 43.17 -25.12 -40.78
C GLU A 650 42.48 -26.28 -41.49
N TYR A 651 41.77 -26.00 -42.59
CA TYR A 651 41.76 -26.82 -43.81
C TYR A 651 40.80 -26.22 -44.84
N HIS A 652 41.35 -25.98 -46.04
CA HIS A 652 40.68 -25.64 -47.32
C HIS A 652 40.90 -24.23 -47.88
N ASP A 653 42.18 -23.85 -47.98
CA ASP A 653 42.69 -23.21 -49.20
C ASP A 653 43.21 -24.31 -50.15
N ARG A 654 42.44 -24.60 -51.21
CA ARG A 654 42.92 -24.94 -52.56
C ARG A 654 41.76 -25.29 -53.49
N LEU A 655 41.90 -24.84 -54.74
CA LEU A 655 41.07 -25.04 -55.94
C LEU A 655 40.07 -23.90 -56.17
N GLU A 656 40.02 -23.20 -57.30
CA GLU A 656 40.89 -23.07 -58.48
C GLU A 656 40.25 -21.96 -59.35
N ASP A 657 41.06 -21.25 -60.12
CA ASP A 657 40.69 -20.13 -61.00
C ASP A 657 40.04 -20.57 -62.34
N PHE A 658 39.18 -19.69 -62.90
CA PHE A 658 38.77 -19.47 -64.31
C PHE A 658 37.91 -20.54 -65.05
N PRO A 659 37.32 -20.21 -66.24
CA PRO A 659 36.46 -19.07 -66.63
C PRO A 659 35.21 -19.54 -67.43
N GLU A 660 34.32 -18.63 -67.85
CA GLU A 660 33.72 -18.71 -69.19
C GLU A 660 33.11 -17.37 -69.64
N GLU A 661 33.54 -16.95 -70.82
CA GLU A 661 33.00 -15.91 -71.72
C GLU A 661 31.59 -16.35 -72.20
N ASP A 662 30.65 -15.49 -72.63
CA ASP A 662 30.65 -14.74 -73.88
C ASP A 662 29.44 -13.77 -73.99
N GLU A 663 29.60 -12.84 -74.92
CA GLU A 663 28.64 -11.98 -75.64
C GLU A 663 28.46 -10.52 -75.16
N ASP A 664 29.39 -9.71 -75.68
CA ASP A 664 29.22 -8.38 -76.29
C ASP A 664 27.84 -8.21 -77.02
N ASP A 665 27.28 -7.03 -77.27
CA ASP A 665 27.88 -6.02 -78.15
C ASP A 665 26.98 -4.75 -78.32
N ILE A 666 27.60 -3.66 -78.79
CA ILE A 666 27.06 -2.47 -79.51
C ILE A 666 26.80 -1.12 -78.76
N ASN A 667 27.78 -0.22 -79.00
CA ASN A 667 27.78 1.23 -79.29
C ASN A 667 27.72 2.32 -78.20
N SER A 668 28.91 2.86 -77.90
CA SER A 668 29.46 4.15 -78.39
C SER A 668 28.57 5.41 -78.41
N ASP A 669 28.95 6.40 -77.58
CA ASP A 669 29.54 7.70 -77.99
C ASP A 669 29.14 8.89 -77.09
N ASP A 670 30.19 9.54 -76.62
CA ASP A 670 30.44 10.97 -76.46
C ASP A 670 29.66 11.87 -75.47
N ASP A 671 30.47 12.34 -74.51
CA ASP A 671 30.77 13.75 -74.19
C ASP A 671 30.03 14.52 -73.07
N ASN A 672 30.92 15.02 -72.20
CA ASN A 672 30.91 16.31 -71.49
C ASN A 672 30.11 16.50 -70.18
N ASN A 673 30.90 16.48 -69.11
CA ASN A 673 31.02 17.50 -68.06
C ASN A 673 29.81 17.94 -67.20
N THR A 674 30.01 17.69 -65.90
CA THR A 674 29.67 18.49 -64.72
C THR A 674 28.23 18.57 -64.20
N ALA A 675 28.16 18.15 -62.92
CA ALA A 675 27.39 18.72 -61.81
C ALA A 675 26.03 18.09 -61.42
N THR A 676 26.14 17.32 -60.33
CA THR A 676 25.26 17.27 -59.13
C THR A 676 23.91 16.54 -59.15
N LYS A 677 23.93 15.41 -58.41
CA LYS A 677 23.02 14.99 -57.33
C LYS A 677 21.52 14.86 -57.63
N ASN A 678 21.05 13.62 -57.78
CA ASN A 678 20.20 12.88 -56.82
C ASN A 678 19.41 11.78 -57.57
N LEU A 679 19.60 10.51 -57.17
CA LEU A 679 18.83 9.37 -57.66
C LEU A 679 17.80 8.94 -56.60
N ASN A 680 16.53 9.02 -56.98
CA ASN A 680 15.52 8.00 -56.66
C ASN A 680 16.02 6.65 -57.26
N ALA A 681 15.63 5.44 -56.86
CA ALA A 681 14.30 4.87 -57.09
C ALA A 681 14.37 3.32 -57.08
N ILE A 682 13.38 2.69 -56.43
CA ILE A 682 12.50 1.61 -56.96
C ILE A 682 13.11 0.19 -57.11
N ALA A 683 12.69 -0.82 -56.33
CA ALA A 683 11.49 -1.70 -56.48
C ALA A 683 11.51 -2.54 -57.79
N THR A 684 11.10 -3.80 -57.90
CA THR A 684 9.88 -4.53 -57.45
C THR A 684 10.03 -5.99 -57.93
N LYS A 685 9.47 -7.01 -57.26
CA LYS A 685 8.14 -7.63 -57.47
C LYS A 685 8.02 -8.81 -56.47
N GLN A 686 6.88 -9.43 -56.10
CA GLN A 686 5.45 -9.13 -55.95
C GLN A 686 4.77 -10.50 -55.66
N HIS A 687 3.81 -10.58 -54.72
CA HIS A 687 2.54 -11.35 -54.77
C HIS A 687 1.85 -11.27 -53.37
N ARG A 688 0.78 -10.49 -53.19
CA ARG A 688 -0.69 -10.75 -53.32
C ARG A 688 -1.35 -11.52 -52.14
N GLY A 689 -2.19 -10.81 -51.38
CA GLY A 689 -3.18 -11.33 -50.42
C GLY A 689 -4.25 -10.25 -50.11
N ARG A 690 -5.53 -10.64 -50.09
CA ARG A 690 -6.74 -9.81 -50.24
C ARG A 690 -7.15 -8.98 -49.00
N ALA A 691 -7.79 -7.84 -49.28
CA ALA A 691 -8.37 -6.89 -48.33
C ALA A 691 -9.80 -7.25 -47.90
N PHE A 692 -10.20 -6.76 -46.71
CA PHE A 692 -11.58 -6.38 -46.40
C PHE A 692 -11.57 -5.10 -45.53
N ASN A 693 -12.16 -4.03 -46.06
CA ASN A 693 -12.35 -2.73 -45.41
C ASN A 693 -13.56 -2.76 -44.46
N MET A 694 -13.50 -1.99 -43.38
CA MET A 694 -14.69 -1.52 -42.66
C MET A 694 -14.57 -0.01 -42.46
N GLU A 695 -15.41 0.74 -43.19
CA GLU A 695 -15.54 2.19 -43.09
C GLU A 695 -16.31 2.58 -41.82
N VAL A 696 -15.81 3.62 -41.17
CA VAL A 696 -16.37 4.25 -39.96
C VAL A 696 -17.42 5.27 -40.37
N VAL A 697 -18.69 5.02 -40.04
CA VAL A 697 -19.78 6.00 -40.24
C VAL A 697 -19.95 6.86 -38.98
N LYS A 698 -19.62 8.15 -39.12
CA LYS A 698 -20.05 9.24 -38.24
C LYS A 698 -21.57 9.40 -38.31
N LYS A 699 -22.24 9.57 -37.17
CA LYS A 699 -23.66 9.94 -37.10
C LYS A 699 -23.81 11.37 -36.59
N ASP A 700 -24.08 12.28 -37.52
CA ASP A 700 -24.62 13.61 -37.26
C ASP A 700 -26.16 13.56 -37.17
N LYS A 701 -26.69 14.40 -36.29
CA LYS A 701 -28.12 14.69 -36.12
C LYS A 701 -28.65 15.45 -37.33
N LYS A 702 -29.81 15.05 -37.87
CA LYS A 702 -30.86 15.98 -38.30
C LYS A 702 -32.22 15.31 -38.44
N ILE A 703 -33.21 16.09 -38.03
CA ILE A 703 -34.67 15.92 -38.04
C ILE A 703 -35.20 15.94 -39.49
N THR A 704 -36.17 15.10 -39.83
CA THR A 704 -37.42 15.47 -40.56
C THR A 704 -38.39 14.28 -40.75
N ASN A 705 -39.68 14.64 -40.77
CA ASN A 705 -40.92 13.84 -40.88
C ASN A 705 -41.13 13.08 -42.21
N LEU A 706 -42.26 12.34 -42.23
CA LEU A 706 -43.05 11.70 -43.32
C LEU A 706 -42.89 10.16 -43.39
N SER A 707 -43.85 9.34 -42.96
CA SER A 707 -45.23 9.05 -43.42
C SER A 707 -45.32 7.89 -44.42
N SER A 708 -46.13 6.91 -44.04
CA SER A 708 -47.06 6.08 -44.85
C SER A 708 -46.57 5.01 -45.83
N GLU A 709 -47.23 3.84 -45.69
CA GLU A 709 -47.59 2.85 -46.73
C GLU A 709 -46.50 1.93 -47.29
N LYS A 710 -46.71 0.66 -47.67
CA LYS A 710 -47.73 -0.40 -47.47
C LYS A 710 -47.19 -1.60 -48.29
N LEU A 711 -47.60 -2.81 -47.89
CA LEU A 711 -47.91 -3.96 -48.75
C LEU A 711 -46.81 -4.86 -49.36
N HIS A 712 -47.13 -6.16 -49.17
CA HIS A 712 -46.96 -7.30 -50.06
C HIS A 712 -45.57 -7.97 -50.15
N LEU A 713 -45.42 -9.28 -50.30
CA LEU A 713 -46.27 -10.47 -50.14
C LEU A 713 -45.33 -11.67 -50.43
N ASN A 714 -45.59 -12.78 -49.77
CA ASN A 714 -45.46 -14.16 -50.28
C ASN A 714 -44.13 -14.95 -50.22
N ASN A 715 -44.32 -16.11 -49.56
CA ASN A 715 -44.01 -17.49 -49.98
C ASN A 715 -42.73 -18.15 -49.48
N ASN A 716 -42.91 -18.85 -48.35
CA ASN A 716 -42.83 -20.32 -48.21
C ASN A 716 -41.87 -21.07 -49.16
N ILE A 717 -40.92 -21.81 -48.58
CA ILE A 717 -40.65 -23.23 -48.87
C ILE A 717 -40.10 -23.94 -47.62
N MET A 718 -40.64 -25.12 -47.39
CA MET A 718 -40.38 -26.08 -46.32
C MET A 718 -38.98 -26.72 -46.34
N ARG A 719 -38.41 -27.04 -45.17
CA ARG A 719 -38.25 -28.44 -44.66
C ARG A 719 -37.40 -28.52 -43.37
N ASN A 720 -38.11 -28.74 -42.26
CA ASN A 720 -37.94 -29.76 -41.20
C ASN A 720 -36.57 -30.27 -40.69
N LYS A 721 -36.49 -30.27 -39.33
CA LYS A 721 -35.84 -31.20 -38.38
C LYS A 721 -34.31 -31.03 -38.19
N ILE A 722 -33.70 -31.04 -37.00
CA ILE A 722 -34.06 -31.35 -35.60
C ILE A 722 -32.96 -30.73 -34.70
N VAL A 723 -33.38 -30.09 -33.59
CA VAL A 723 -32.80 -30.08 -32.22
C VAL A 723 -31.27 -30.01 -32.03
N THR A 724 -30.75 -28.86 -31.59
CA THR A 724 -30.06 -28.58 -30.30
C THR A 724 -29.19 -27.31 -30.40
N ASN A 725 -29.31 -26.43 -29.38
CA ASN A 725 -28.28 -25.63 -28.69
C ASN A 725 -26.97 -25.30 -29.45
N GLU A 726 -26.39 -24.11 -29.45
CA GLU A 726 -26.19 -23.13 -28.38
C GLU A 726 -25.42 -21.95 -29.02
N VAL A 727 -25.80 -20.70 -28.72
CA VAL A 727 -24.83 -19.61 -28.65
C VAL A 727 -24.84 -19.17 -27.19
N MET A 728 -23.77 -19.55 -26.52
CA MET A 728 -23.42 -19.18 -25.16
C MET A 728 -23.11 -17.68 -25.09
N ASP A 729 -23.62 -17.01 -24.06
CA ASP A 729 -22.88 -15.95 -23.39
C ASP A 729 -22.88 -16.21 -21.88
N TYR A 730 -21.67 -16.10 -21.33
CA TYR A 730 -21.18 -16.73 -20.12
C TYR A 730 -21.40 -15.82 -18.90
N SER A 731 -22.41 -16.12 -18.08
CA SER A 731 -22.37 -15.80 -16.64
C SER A 731 -22.59 -17.03 -15.74
N GLN A 732 -22.52 -18.23 -16.32
CA GLN A 732 -22.26 -19.47 -15.59
C GLN A 732 -20.76 -19.77 -15.58
N GLN A 733 -20.05 -19.48 -14.48
CA GLN A 733 -19.03 -20.39 -13.93
C GLN A 733 -18.48 -20.00 -12.54
N LYS A 734 -19.30 -19.38 -11.68
CA LYS A 734 -19.04 -19.38 -10.23
C LYS A 734 -20.25 -19.73 -9.37
N GLU A 735 -21.17 -20.51 -9.96
CA GLU A 735 -22.15 -21.35 -9.24
C GLU A 735 -21.77 -22.84 -9.28
N ILE A 736 -20.60 -23.22 -9.81
CA ILE A 736 -20.26 -24.65 -10.03
C ILE A 736 -19.81 -25.38 -8.74
N SER A 737 -19.62 -24.70 -7.61
CA SER A 737 -19.33 -25.38 -6.32
C SER A 737 -20.46 -25.31 -5.29
N LEU A 738 -21.69 -24.95 -5.70
CA LEU A 738 -22.92 -25.20 -4.93
C LEU A 738 -23.92 -26.08 -5.70
N ASN A 739 -23.56 -26.52 -6.91
CA ASN A 739 -24.46 -27.14 -7.88
C ASN A 739 -24.49 -28.68 -7.86
N LYS A 740 -24.56 -29.29 -6.67
CA LYS A 740 -24.91 -30.73 -6.58
C LYS A 740 -26.30 -31.02 -6.02
N ASN A 741 -27.05 -30.03 -5.52
CA ASN A 741 -28.36 -30.29 -4.90
C ASN A 741 -29.56 -29.48 -5.45
N ASN A 742 -29.46 -28.71 -6.55
CA ASN A 742 -30.52 -27.76 -6.95
C ASN A 742 -31.10 -27.92 -8.38
N VAL A 743 -31.00 -29.09 -9.00
CA VAL A 743 -31.45 -29.28 -10.41
C VAL A 743 -32.98 -29.47 -10.57
N GLU A 744 -33.78 -29.59 -9.51
CA GLU A 744 -35.22 -29.93 -9.64
C GLU A 744 -36.21 -28.75 -9.81
N ASP A 745 -35.78 -27.49 -9.75
CA ASP A 745 -36.71 -26.34 -9.56
C ASP A 745 -36.71 -25.27 -10.67
N LYS A 746 -36.29 -25.60 -11.90
CA LYS A 746 -36.68 -24.76 -13.04
C LYS A 746 -38.15 -25.08 -13.38
N ASP A 747 -38.97 -24.04 -13.43
CA ASP A 747 -40.40 -24.03 -13.78
C ASP A 747 -41.36 -24.47 -12.66
N PHE A 748 -41.78 -23.53 -11.80
CA PHE A 748 -42.88 -23.71 -10.85
C PHE A 748 -44.13 -22.91 -11.27
N ILE A 749 -45.03 -23.59 -11.96
CA ILE A 749 -46.24 -22.98 -12.55
C ILE A 749 -47.48 -23.34 -11.72
N VAL A 750 -48.34 -22.35 -11.45
CA VAL A 750 -49.63 -22.52 -10.77
C VAL A 750 -50.75 -21.81 -11.53
N LYS A 751 -52.00 -22.27 -11.36
CA LYS A 751 -53.18 -21.65 -11.99
C LYS A 751 -54.10 -21.02 -10.94
N TYR A 752 -54.58 -19.82 -11.21
CA TYR A 752 -55.55 -19.11 -10.36
C TYR A 752 -56.45 -18.22 -11.22
N GLN A 753 -57.76 -18.32 -11.04
CA GLN A 753 -58.82 -17.61 -11.77
C GLN A 753 -58.66 -17.66 -13.30
N GLY A 754 -58.23 -18.82 -13.82
CA GLY A 754 -58.00 -19.01 -15.26
C GLY A 754 -56.67 -18.47 -15.80
N ASN A 755 -55.89 -17.75 -14.99
CA ASN A 755 -54.57 -17.24 -15.34
C ASN A 755 -53.45 -18.19 -14.88
N THR A 756 -52.29 -18.09 -15.54
CA THR A 756 -51.11 -18.93 -15.26
C THR A 756 -49.98 -18.06 -14.71
N TYR A 757 -49.37 -18.50 -13.61
CA TYR A 757 -48.35 -17.75 -12.87
C TYR A 757 -47.07 -18.56 -12.75
N GLU A 758 -45.92 -17.93 -12.95
CA GLU A 758 -44.59 -18.52 -12.77
C GLU A 758 -43.95 -18.00 -11.48
N ILE A 759 -44.02 -18.79 -10.41
CA ILE A 759 -43.61 -18.36 -9.07
C ILE A 759 -42.25 -18.95 -8.64
N SER A 760 -41.43 -19.38 -9.59
CA SER A 760 -40.10 -20.00 -9.36
C SER A 760 -39.19 -19.14 -8.47
N ASP A 761 -39.18 -17.82 -8.69
CA ASP A 761 -38.40 -16.87 -7.88
C ASP A 761 -39.10 -16.44 -6.58
N PHE A 762 -40.43 -16.47 -6.57
CA PHE A 762 -41.23 -16.25 -5.36
C PHE A 762 -41.02 -17.38 -4.34
N LEU A 763 -40.82 -18.63 -4.77
CA LEU A 763 -40.52 -19.77 -3.89
C LEU A 763 -39.31 -19.55 -2.97
N LYS A 764 -38.31 -18.80 -3.45
CA LYS A 764 -37.07 -18.51 -2.70
C LYS A 764 -37.32 -17.51 -1.55
N HIS A 765 -38.39 -16.72 -1.63
CA HIS A 765 -38.66 -15.59 -0.75
C HIS A 765 -40.04 -15.68 -0.07
N HIS A 766 -40.83 -16.71 -0.38
CA HIS A 766 -42.17 -16.88 0.15
C HIS A 766 -42.12 -17.11 1.67
N PRO A 767 -42.91 -16.38 2.47
CA PRO A 767 -42.89 -16.49 3.92
C PRO A 767 -43.31 -17.86 4.48
N GLY A 768 -43.91 -18.72 3.65
CA GLY A 768 -44.22 -20.10 3.99
C GLY A 768 -43.07 -21.10 3.82
N GLY A 769 -41.93 -20.68 3.28
CA GLY A 769 -40.83 -21.54 2.83
C GLY A 769 -41.15 -22.31 1.54
N ARG A 770 -40.11 -22.91 0.94
CA ARG A 770 -40.19 -23.65 -0.34
C ARG A 770 -41.06 -24.91 -0.25
N SER A 771 -41.14 -25.53 0.93
CA SER A 771 -41.89 -26.77 1.17
C SER A 771 -43.41 -26.56 1.18
N ALA A 772 -43.89 -25.39 1.62
CA ALA A 772 -45.32 -25.08 1.70
C ALA A 772 -45.98 -24.98 0.31
N LEU A 773 -45.27 -24.42 -0.66
CA LEU A 773 -45.80 -24.24 -2.02
C LEU A 773 -45.56 -25.45 -2.90
N LYS A 774 -44.51 -26.26 -2.66
CA LYS A 774 -44.14 -27.42 -3.48
C LYS A 774 -45.28 -28.42 -3.72
N ALA A 775 -46.14 -28.64 -2.73
CA ALA A 775 -47.29 -29.53 -2.82
C ALA A 775 -48.35 -29.07 -3.85
N TYR A 776 -48.28 -27.81 -4.29
CA TYR A 776 -49.25 -27.17 -5.17
C TYR A 776 -48.73 -26.94 -6.60
N LYS A 777 -47.56 -27.52 -6.96
CA LYS A 777 -46.98 -27.41 -8.30
C LYS A 777 -47.96 -27.96 -9.34
N GLY A 778 -48.34 -27.15 -10.32
CA GLY A 778 -49.26 -27.54 -11.39
C GLY A 778 -50.73 -27.68 -11.00
N LEU A 779 -51.11 -27.38 -9.75
CA LEU A 779 -52.50 -27.41 -9.27
C LEU A 779 -53.20 -26.04 -9.42
N ALA A 780 -54.53 -26.06 -9.47
CA ALA A 780 -55.36 -24.86 -9.43
C ALA A 780 -55.53 -24.39 -7.97
N LEU A 781 -55.15 -23.15 -7.70
CA LEU A 781 -55.17 -22.54 -6.36
C LEU A 781 -56.54 -21.96 -5.98
N ASP A 782 -57.52 -21.96 -6.89
CA ASP A 782 -58.84 -21.33 -6.72
C ASP A 782 -59.55 -21.73 -5.43
N LYS A 783 -59.57 -23.03 -5.13
CA LYS A 783 -60.24 -23.56 -3.94
C LYS A 783 -59.46 -23.24 -2.65
N ILE A 784 -58.13 -23.27 -2.73
CA ILE A 784 -57.23 -23.12 -1.57
C ILE A 784 -57.14 -21.67 -1.12
N LEU A 785 -57.00 -20.74 -2.06
CA LEU A 785 -56.97 -19.30 -1.78
C LEU A 785 -58.35 -18.78 -1.34
N ASN A 786 -59.45 -19.44 -1.71
CA ASN A 786 -60.78 -19.16 -1.18
C ASN A 786 -61.01 -19.73 0.23
N ASP A 787 -60.45 -20.91 0.54
CA ASP A 787 -60.53 -21.54 1.87
C ASP A 787 -59.60 -20.86 2.91
N VAL A 788 -58.59 -20.13 2.45
CA VAL A 788 -57.54 -19.50 3.27
C VAL A 788 -57.52 -17.99 2.98
N PRO A 789 -58.03 -17.13 3.88
CA PRO A 789 -58.00 -15.69 3.65
C PRO A 789 -56.56 -15.18 3.62
N HIS A 790 -56.24 -14.41 2.56
CA HIS A 790 -54.99 -13.67 2.37
C HIS A 790 -55.29 -12.18 2.24
N SER A 791 -54.31 -11.31 2.48
CA SER A 791 -54.48 -9.86 2.32
C SER A 791 -54.45 -9.44 0.85
N ASP A 792 -55.06 -8.29 0.53
CA ASP A 792 -55.06 -7.74 -0.82
C ASP A 792 -53.63 -7.52 -1.34
N ALA A 793 -52.70 -7.04 -0.49
CA ALA A 793 -51.29 -6.87 -0.87
C ALA A 793 -50.59 -8.20 -1.20
N ALA A 794 -50.95 -9.31 -0.55
CA ALA A 794 -50.42 -10.63 -0.88
C ALA A 794 -50.92 -11.13 -2.23
N PHE A 795 -52.19 -10.87 -2.57
CA PHE A 795 -52.73 -11.13 -3.91
C PHE A 795 -52.08 -10.23 -4.97
N HIS A 796 -51.81 -8.97 -4.65
CA HIS A 796 -51.10 -8.05 -5.55
C HIS A 796 -49.66 -8.49 -5.85
N LEU A 797 -48.91 -8.95 -4.83
CA LEU A 797 -47.57 -9.49 -5.03
C LEU A 797 -47.59 -10.79 -5.87
N PHE A 798 -48.61 -11.63 -5.69
CA PHE A 798 -48.81 -12.84 -6.49
C PHE A 798 -49.09 -12.53 -7.98
N GLN A 799 -49.78 -11.42 -8.27
CA GLN A 799 -50.04 -10.95 -9.63
C GLN A 799 -48.77 -10.49 -10.39
N GLU A 800 -47.67 -10.15 -9.71
CA GLU A 800 -46.40 -9.78 -10.35
C GLU A 800 -45.82 -10.93 -11.20
N PHE A 801 -46.18 -12.17 -10.85
CA PHE A 801 -45.70 -13.41 -11.48
C PHE A 801 -46.65 -13.96 -12.56
N GLU A 802 -47.67 -13.20 -12.98
CA GLU A 802 -48.61 -13.62 -14.03
C GLU A 802 -47.95 -13.57 -15.42
N ILE A 803 -48.10 -14.64 -16.21
CA ILE A 803 -47.45 -14.78 -17.53
C ILE A 803 -48.13 -13.91 -18.61
N ASN A 804 -49.46 -13.67 -18.53
CA ASN A 804 -50.23 -13.19 -19.69
C ASN A 804 -51.15 -11.96 -19.51
N ASN A 805 -51.42 -11.40 -18.30
CA ASN A 805 -52.35 -10.25 -18.21
C ASN A 805 -52.24 -9.35 -16.94
N LYS A 806 -51.26 -8.44 -16.88
CA LYS A 806 -51.01 -7.48 -15.76
C LYS A 806 -52.04 -6.34 -15.58
N ARG A 807 -53.36 -6.55 -15.74
CA ARG A 807 -54.27 -5.38 -15.94
C ARG A 807 -54.61 -4.52 -14.71
N ALA A 808 -54.60 -5.04 -13.48
CA ALA A 808 -55.01 -4.23 -12.31
C ALA A 808 -53.83 -3.57 -11.58
N TYR A 809 -52.69 -4.28 -11.51
CA TYR A 809 -51.44 -3.81 -10.90
C TYR A 809 -50.81 -2.64 -11.65
N ASP A 810 -50.93 -2.64 -12.98
CA ASP A 810 -50.32 -1.67 -13.86
C ASP A 810 -50.81 -0.24 -13.63
N ASP A 811 -52.04 0.02 -13.18
CA ASP A 811 -52.59 1.39 -13.15
C ASP A 811 -52.11 2.24 -11.95
N ILE A 812 -51.69 1.59 -10.86
CA ILE A 812 -51.00 2.24 -9.73
C ILE A 812 -49.49 2.26 -9.97
N GLU A 813 -48.95 1.22 -10.59
CA GLU A 813 -47.51 1.09 -10.84
C GLU A 813 -47.01 1.91 -12.04
N LYS A 814 -47.89 2.26 -13.00
CA LYS A 814 -47.65 3.22 -14.10
C LYS A 814 -47.48 4.66 -13.61
N LEU A 815 -47.77 4.95 -12.34
CA LEU A 815 -47.56 6.28 -11.76
C LEU A 815 -46.10 6.74 -11.85
N ILE A 816 -45.17 5.80 -11.94
CA ILE A 816 -43.73 6.07 -12.03
C ILE A 816 -43.10 5.25 -13.16
N ASP A 817 -42.02 5.79 -13.72
CA ASP A 817 -41.14 5.08 -14.64
C ASP A 817 -40.06 4.33 -13.85
N TRP A 818 -40.19 3.01 -13.83
CA TRP A 818 -39.28 2.08 -13.17
C TRP A 818 -37.88 2.01 -13.83
N ASN A 819 -37.73 2.47 -15.07
CA ASN A 819 -36.44 2.52 -15.76
C ASN A 819 -35.68 3.83 -15.50
N ALA A 820 -36.29 4.75 -14.75
CA ALA A 820 -35.70 6.03 -14.38
C ALA A 820 -35.46 6.16 -12.86
N PRO A 821 -34.60 7.09 -12.40
CA PRO A 821 -34.33 7.28 -10.98
C PRO A 821 -35.59 7.60 -10.17
N LEU A 822 -35.81 6.88 -9.07
CA LEU A 822 -37.06 6.96 -8.30
C LEU A 822 -37.18 8.20 -7.41
N PHE A 823 -36.07 8.73 -6.89
CA PHE A 823 -36.10 9.78 -5.86
C PHE A 823 -36.91 11.03 -6.28
N GLY A 824 -36.71 11.52 -7.50
CA GLY A 824 -37.44 12.67 -8.03
C GLY A 824 -38.91 12.37 -8.34
N GLN A 825 -39.21 11.17 -8.83
CA GLN A 825 -40.55 10.77 -9.24
C GLN A 825 -41.48 10.55 -8.04
N VAL A 826 -40.98 9.86 -7.01
CA VAL A 826 -41.76 9.54 -5.81
C VAL A 826 -42.21 10.81 -5.08
N SER A 827 -41.33 11.82 -5.03
CA SER A 827 -41.66 13.13 -4.42
C SER A 827 -42.84 13.84 -5.10
N SER A 828 -43.22 13.45 -6.33
CA SER A 828 -44.28 14.07 -7.12
C SER A 828 -45.62 13.35 -7.06
N LEU A 829 -45.73 12.23 -6.32
CA LEU A 829 -46.94 11.39 -6.29
C LEU A 829 -48.11 11.95 -5.45
N ALA A 830 -47.88 13.00 -4.65
CA ALA A 830 -48.89 13.69 -3.86
C ALA A 830 -49.86 12.74 -3.12
N ASP A 831 -51.17 12.85 -3.34
CA ASP A 831 -52.21 12.05 -2.65
C ASP A 831 -52.11 10.54 -2.91
N ARG A 832 -51.56 10.13 -4.06
CA ARG A 832 -51.43 8.71 -4.45
C ARG A 832 -50.18 8.04 -3.87
N TYR A 833 -49.31 8.80 -3.21
CA TYR A 833 -48.10 8.27 -2.58
C TYR A 833 -48.39 7.20 -1.52
N TRP A 834 -49.35 7.46 -0.64
CA TRP A 834 -49.63 6.60 0.52
C TRP A 834 -50.17 5.22 0.12
N GLU A 835 -50.98 5.17 -0.93
CA GLU A 835 -51.47 3.91 -1.50
C GLU A 835 -50.33 3.18 -2.23
N TRP A 836 -49.50 3.91 -3.00
CA TRP A 836 -48.40 3.33 -3.76
C TRP A 836 -47.27 2.74 -2.91
N VAL A 837 -46.91 3.39 -1.80
CA VAL A 837 -45.78 2.98 -0.93
C VAL A 837 -46.09 1.73 -0.11
N ASN A 838 -47.36 1.54 0.27
CA ASN A 838 -47.82 0.40 1.07
C ASN A 838 -48.18 -0.83 0.22
N LEU A 839 -47.85 -0.80 -1.07
CA LEU A 839 -47.97 -1.94 -1.99
C LEU A 839 -46.57 -2.52 -2.26
N PRO A 840 -46.15 -3.59 -1.55
CA PRO A 840 -44.81 -4.14 -1.67
C PRO A 840 -44.49 -4.68 -3.07
N VAL A 841 -43.23 -4.60 -3.47
CA VAL A 841 -42.68 -5.08 -4.74
C VAL A 841 -41.40 -5.86 -4.50
N ASN A 842 -41.13 -6.86 -5.34
CA ASN A 842 -39.88 -7.64 -5.24
C ASN A 842 -38.93 -7.35 -6.42
N ARG A 843 -38.40 -6.12 -6.45
CA ARG A 843 -37.49 -5.68 -7.51
C ARG A 843 -36.38 -4.76 -6.98
N PRO A 844 -35.18 -4.77 -7.59
CA PRO A 844 -34.11 -3.87 -7.18
C PRO A 844 -34.51 -2.42 -7.45
N LEU A 845 -34.39 -1.56 -6.43
CA LEU A 845 -34.73 -0.15 -6.52
C LEU A 845 -33.50 0.68 -6.90
N ARG A 846 -33.65 1.63 -7.82
CA ARG A 846 -32.62 2.63 -8.14
C ARG A 846 -33.09 4.04 -7.81
N LEU A 847 -32.44 4.70 -6.85
CA LEU A 847 -32.87 6.01 -6.35
C LEU A 847 -32.28 7.15 -7.17
N PHE A 848 -31.01 7.05 -7.55
CA PHE A 848 -30.25 8.09 -8.24
C PHE A 848 -29.70 7.63 -9.59
N LYS A 849 -29.47 8.62 -10.48
CA LYS A 849 -28.90 8.39 -11.80
C LYS A 849 -27.44 7.96 -11.71
N TYR A 850 -26.66 8.59 -10.83
CA TYR A 850 -25.21 8.40 -10.73
C TYR A 850 -24.85 7.33 -9.69
N ASP A 851 -23.93 6.44 -10.04
CA ASP A 851 -23.54 5.30 -9.20
C ASP A 851 -22.92 5.73 -7.86
N PHE A 852 -22.24 6.88 -7.82
CA PHE A 852 -21.70 7.44 -6.58
C PHE A 852 -22.79 7.82 -5.58
N MET A 853 -23.86 8.50 -6.04
CA MET A 853 -24.98 8.85 -5.17
C MET A 853 -25.77 7.61 -4.75
N GLU A 854 -25.87 6.64 -5.64
CA GLU A 854 -26.52 5.35 -5.35
C GLU A 854 -25.76 4.57 -4.28
N LEU A 855 -24.42 4.60 -4.30
CA LEU A 855 -23.57 3.97 -3.29
C LEU A 855 -23.87 4.50 -1.87
N LEU A 856 -24.12 5.80 -1.73
CA LEU A 856 -24.45 6.43 -0.45
C LEU A 856 -25.79 5.99 0.14
N THR A 857 -26.67 5.39 -0.68
CA THR A 857 -27.97 4.87 -0.22
C THR A 857 -27.89 3.45 0.30
N ILE A 858 -26.79 2.74 0.03
CA ILE A 858 -26.62 1.33 0.38
C ILE A 858 -25.96 1.26 1.76
N THR A 859 -26.69 0.71 2.72
CA THR A 859 -26.18 0.46 4.08
C THR A 859 -26.27 -1.05 4.37
N PRO A 860 -25.19 -1.80 4.16
CA PRO A 860 -25.16 -3.22 4.53
C PRO A 860 -25.35 -3.40 6.04
N TRP A 861 -26.03 -4.47 6.44
CA TRP A 861 -26.37 -4.75 7.85
C TRP A 861 -25.16 -4.71 8.80
N TYR A 862 -23.98 -5.17 8.37
CA TYR A 862 -22.78 -5.23 9.19
C TYR A 862 -22.15 -3.84 9.47
N MET A 863 -22.52 -2.79 8.74
CA MET A 863 -22.01 -1.43 9.00
C MET A 863 -22.55 -0.87 10.31
N VAL A 864 -23.77 -1.23 10.70
CA VAL A 864 -24.40 -0.80 11.96
C VAL A 864 -23.60 -1.26 13.18
N PRO A 865 -23.29 -2.57 13.37
CA PRO A 865 -22.48 -2.99 14.51
C PRO A 865 -21.04 -2.45 14.49
N ILE A 866 -20.41 -2.32 13.32
CA ILE A 866 -19.04 -1.75 13.21
C ILE A 866 -18.99 -0.32 13.77
N VAL A 867 -20.01 0.51 13.49
CA VAL A 867 -20.04 1.91 13.93
C VAL A 867 -20.53 2.03 15.37
N TRP A 868 -21.62 1.35 15.73
CA TRP A 868 -22.32 1.63 16.99
C TRP A 868 -21.79 0.82 18.18
N ILE A 869 -21.14 -0.34 17.99
CA ILE A 869 -20.55 -1.11 19.09
C ILE A 869 -19.41 -0.33 19.78
N PRO A 870 -18.41 0.23 19.07
CA PRO A 870 -17.35 1.00 19.72
C PRO A 870 -17.88 2.21 20.49
N ILE A 871 -18.87 2.91 19.92
CA ILE A 871 -19.49 4.08 20.55
C ILE A 871 -20.25 3.68 21.82
N SER A 872 -21.06 2.62 21.76
CA SER A 872 -21.79 2.11 22.92
C SER A 872 -20.83 1.66 24.04
N ILE A 873 -19.75 0.94 23.70
CA ILE A 873 -18.72 0.52 24.66
C ILE A 873 -18.02 1.72 25.29
N TYR A 874 -17.70 2.76 24.50
CA TYR A 874 -17.07 3.97 25.01
C TYR A 874 -17.96 4.69 26.05
N PHE A 875 -19.24 4.92 25.73
CA PHE A 875 -20.18 5.53 26.68
C PHE A 875 -20.44 4.65 27.90
N PHE A 876 -20.50 3.33 27.72
CA PHE A 876 -20.62 2.37 28.82
C PHE A 876 -19.41 2.45 29.76
N PHE A 877 -18.20 2.53 29.21
CA PHE A 877 -16.96 2.66 29.99
C PHE A 877 -16.91 3.97 30.77
N LEU A 878 -17.20 5.11 30.12
CA LEU A 878 -17.25 6.43 30.77
C LEU A 878 -18.28 6.48 31.89
N GLY A 879 -19.49 5.99 31.64
CA GLY A 879 -20.53 5.98 32.66
C GLY A 879 -20.22 5.03 33.82
N SER A 880 -19.63 3.86 33.53
CA SER A 880 -19.23 2.90 34.56
C SER A 880 -18.13 3.47 35.47
N SER A 881 -17.14 4.16 34.91
CA SER A 881 -16.07 4.77 35.70
C SER A 881 -16.59 5.90 36.60
N GLU A 882 -17.53 6.72 36.10
CA GLU A 882 -18.21 7.76 36.88
C GLU A 882 -19.04 7.18 38.04
N ILE A 883 -19.82 6.10 37.83
CA ILE A 883 -20.62 5.48 38.90
C ILE A 883 -19.71 4.80 39.94
N ILE A 884 -18.65 4.11 39.51
CA ILE A 884 -17.68 3.47 40.41
C ILE A 884 -16.99 4.51 41.31
N SER A 885 -16.67 5.68 40.76
CA SER A 885 -16.03 6.77 41.53
C SER A 885 -16.92 7.37 42.63
N ASN A 886 -18.25 7.36 42.43
CA ASN A 886 -19.21 8.05 43.30
C ASN A 886 -19.96 7.14 44.30
N SER A 887 -20.03 5.82 44.08
CA SER A 887 -20.85 4.89 44.88
C SER A 887 -20.19 3.51 45.02
N ILE A 888 -19.44 3.29 46.10
CA ILE A 888 -18.64 2.06 46.31
C ILE A 888 -19.51 0.85 46.73
N GLY A 889 -20.66 1.07 47.39
CA GLY A 889 -21.43 -0.02 48.02
C GLY A 889 -22.37 -0.82 47.11
N ASN A 890 -22.85 -0.25 46.00
CA ASN A 890 -23.87 -0.85 45.11
C ASN A 890 -23.59 -0.60 43.60
N SER A 891 -22.34 -0.33 43.22
CA SER A 891 -21.97 0.08 41.85
C SER A 891 -22.45 -0.88 40.76
N LEU A 892 -22.31 -2.19 40.95
CA LEU A 892 -22.71 -3.19 39.95
C LEU A 892 -24.24 -3.24 39.73
N ILE A 893 -25.02 -3.15 40.81
CA ILE A 893 -26.49 -3.13 40.76
C ILE A 893 -26.95 -1.85 40.06
N ASN A 894 -26.37 -0.70 40.41
CA ASN A 894 -26.71 0.58 39.81
C ASN A 894 -26.36 0.62 38.31
N ILE A 895 -25.20 0.11 37.91
CA ILE A 895 -24.80 0.01 36.50
C ILE A 895 -25.80 -0.87 35.73
N THR A 896 -26.12 -2.05 36.27
CA THR A 896 -27.02 -3.01 35.60
C THR A 896 -28.43 -2.45 35.46
N LEU A 897 -28.99 -1.87 36.53
CA LEU A 897 -30.32 -1.26 36.50
C LEU A 897 -30.38 -0.05 35.57
N THR A 898 -29.38 0.84 35.63
CA THR A 898 -29.33 2.06 34.80
C THR A 898 -29.18 1.71 33.31
N PHE A 899 -28.33 0.73 32.99
CA PHE A 899 -28.20 0.21 31.63
C PHE A 899 -29.48 -0.46 31.14
N GLY A 900 -30.13 -1.27 32.00
CA GLY A 900 -31.43 -1.89 31.74
C GLY A 900 -32.54 -0.86 31.49
N CYS A 901 -32.55 0.26 32.23
CA CYS A 901 -33.46 1.39 31.98
C CYS A 901 -33.22 1.99 30.59
N GLY A 902 -31.96 2.14 30.16
CA GLY A 902 -31.63 2.60 28.81
C GLY A 902 -32.14 1.66 27.71
N LEU A 903 -32.03 0.34 27.90
CA LEU A 903 -32.58 -0.68 26.99
C LEU A 903 -34.11 -0.61 26.91
N LEU A 904 -34.78 -0.57 28.06
CA LEU A 904 -36.25 -0.44 28.12
C LEU A 904 -36.71 0.87 27.47
N HIS A 905 -36.01 1.97 27.71
CA HIS A 905 -36.32 3.25 27.10
C HIS A 905 -36.25 3.18 25.56
N TRP A 906 -35.26 2.48 25.01
CA TRP A 906 -35.21 2.26 23.55
C TRP A 906 -36.46 1.52 23.04
N THR A 907 -36.92 0.47 23.73
CA THR A 907 -38.13 -0.26 23.25
C THR A 907 -39.36 0.64 23.15
N PHE A 908 -39.46 1.65 24.02
CA PHE A 908 -40.50 2.68 23.96
C PHE A 908 -40.27 3.65 22.80
N LEU A 909 -39.03 4.14 22.65
CA LEU A 909 -38.64 5.01 21.53
C LEU A 909 -38.89 4.33 20.19
N GLU A 910 -38.52 3.06 20.03
CA GLU A 910 -38.81 2.25 18.85
C GLU A 910 -40.29 2.32 18.49
N TYR A 911 -41.19 2.02 19.44
CA TYR A 911 -42.63 2.07 19.22
C TYR A 911 -43.10 3.47 18.77
N VAL A 912 -42.65 4.51 19.47
CA VAL A 912 -43.03 5.89 19.18
C VAL A 912 -42.49 6.34 17.82
N LEU A 913 -41.22 6.09 17.53
CA LEU A 913 -40.58 6.44 16.26
C LEU A 913 -41.25 5.70 15.10
N HIS A 914 -41.47 4.39 15.25
CA HIS A 914 -42.09 3.59 14.21
C HIS A 914 -43.54 4.04 13.93
N LYS A 915 -44.35 4.29 14.97
CA LYS A 915 -45.74 4.75 14.81
C LYS A 915 -45.88 6.21 14.37
N LYS A 916 -45.10 7.14 14.96
CA LYS A 916 -45.32 8.59 14.85
C LYS A 916 -44.39 9.30 13.87
N ILE A 917 -43.27 8.68 13.51
CA ILE A 917 -42.33 9.26 12.53
C ILE A 917 -42.34 8.41 11.26
N PHE A 918 -42.11 7.11 11.38
CA PHE A 918 -41.97 6.23 10.22
C PHE A 918 -43.31 5.93 9.53
N HIS A 919 -44.43 5.88 10.28
CA HIS A 919 -45.79 5.75 9.75
C HIS A 919 -46.58 7.07 9.75
N LEU A 920 -45.88 8.21 9.79
CA LEU A 920 -46.55 9.51 9.64
C LEU A 920 -46.91 9.72 8.18
N LYS A 921 -48.22 9.73 7.87
CA LYS A 921 -48.71 10.08 6.54
C LYS A 921 -48.24 11.50 6.16
N PRO A 922 -47.37 11.66 5.15
CA PRO A 922 -46.87 12.97 4.77
C PRO A 922 -48.00 13.80 4.13
N PRO A 923 -48.03 15.14 4.32
CA PRO A 923 -48.97 16.02 3.63
C PRO A 923 -48.77 15.93 2.11
N SER A 924 -49.85 15.81 1.35
CA SER A 924 -49.80 15.64 -0.11
C SER A 924 -49.22 16.85 -0.85
N ASP A 925 -49.29 18.04 -0.25
CA ASP A 925 -48.74 19.28 -0.82
C ASP A 925 -47.20 19.39 -0.72
N SER A 926 -46.56 18.57 0.12
CA SER A 926 -45.14 18.70 0.45
C SER A 926 -44.28 17.60 -0.16
N LYS A 927 -43.67 17.89 -1.32
CA LYS A 927 -42.73 16.98 -2.01
C LYS A 927 -41.54 16.57 -1.14
N THR A 928 -41.04 17.48 -0.30
CA THR A 928 -39.88 17.23 0.57
C THR A 928 -40.21 16.25 1.69
N LEU A 929 -41.38 16.37 2.32
CA LEU A 929 -41.81 15.44 3.37
C LEU A 929 -42.12 14.05 2.80
N ILE A 930 -42.71 13.98 1.59
CA ILE A 930 -42.90 12.71 0.88
C ILE A 930 -41.55 12.03 0.60
N ALA A 931 -40.57 12.78 0.08
CA ALA A 931 -39.24 12.25 -0.18
C ALA A 931 -38.53 11.80 1.11
N MET A 932 -38.66 12.56 2.20
CA MET A 932 -38.06 12.22 3.49
C MET A 932 -38.69 10.96 4.08
N HIS A 933 -40.02 10.85 4.09
CA HIS A 933 -40.71 9.62 4.53
C HIS A 933 -40.28 8.41 3.68
N PHE A 934 -40.19 8.58 2.35
CA PHE A 934 -39.76 7.50 1.46
C PHE A 934 -38.35 7.00 1.78
N LEU A 935 -37.40 7.90 2.05
CA LEU A 935 -36.02 7.51 2.40
C LEU A 935 -35.91 6.90 3.80
N LEU A 936 -36.74 7.31 4.76
CA LEU A 936 -36.66 6.82 6.15
C LEU A 936 -37.28 5.44 6.31
N HIS A 937 -38.46 5.21 5.75
CA HIS A 937 -39.22 3.97 5.98
C HIS A 937 -40.10 3.54 4.79
N GLY A 938 -40.49 4.45 3.90
CA GLY A 938 -41.31 4.08 2.74
C GLY A 938 -40.62 3.11 1.78
N LEU A 939 -39.30 3.20 1.62
CA LEU A 939 -38.52 2.25 0.83
C LEU A 939 -38.63 0.82 1.37
N HIS A 940 -38.65 0.70 2.70
CA HIS A 940 -38.74 -0.57 3.40
C HIS A 940 -40.12 -1.22 3.21
N HIS A 941 -41.21 -0.46 3.32
CA HIS A 941 -42.55 -0.96 2.99
C HIS A 941 -42.70 -1.30 1.49
N LYS A 942 -42.07 -0.51 0.62
CA LYS A 942 -42.15 -0.72 -0.82
C LYS A 942 -41.34 -1.94 -1.26
N ALA A 943 -40.14 -2.15 -0.74
CA ALA A 943 -39.28 -3.29 -1.07
C ALA A 943 -38.75 -3.95 0.21
N PRO A 944 -39.60 -4.69 0.95
CA PRO A 944 -39.23 -5.27 2.25
C PRO A 944 -38.16 -6.37 2.14
N PHE A 945 -37.85 -6.84 0.94
CA PHE A 945 -36.83 -7.85 0.68
C PHE A 945 -35.50 -7.27 0.15
N ASP A 946 -35.35 -5.94 0.05
CA ASP A 946 -34.08 -5.31 -0.30
C ASP A 946 -33.10 -5.32 0.89
N ASN A 947 -32.18 -6.29 0.89
CA ASN A 947 -31.19 -6.45 1.96
C ASN A 947 -30.13 -5.33 2.02
N ARG A 948 -30.03 -4.47 0.99
CA ARG A 948 -29.00 -3.43 0.90
C ARG A 948 -29.40 -2.14 1.60
N ARG A 949 -30.67 -1.96 1.91
CA ARG A 949 -31.25 -0.70 2.40
C ARG A 949 -32.26 -0.88 3.52
N LEU A 950 -32.14 -2.01 4.22
CA LEU A 950 -33.07 -2.39 5.28
C LEU A 950 -32.75 -1.70 6.62
N VAL A 951 -31.45 -1.50 6.89
CA VAL A 951 -30.98 -0.89 8.14
C VAL A 951 -30.78 0.62 8.00
N PHE A 952 -30.89 1.34 9.11
CA PHE A 952 -30.82 2.79 9.10
C PHE A 952 -29.38 3.29 8.84
N PRO A 953 -29.16 4.28 7.95
CA PRO A 953 -27.82 4.78 7.63
C PRO A 953 -27.11 5.41 8.87
N PRO A 954 -25.86 5.01 9.19
CA PRO A 954 -25.16 5.50 10.38
C PRO A 954 -24.99 7.02 10.47
N VAL A 955 -24.75 7.70 9.34
CA VAL A 955 -24.58 9.16 9.29
C VAL A 955 -25.85 9.88 9.75
N ALA A 956 -27.02 9.45 9.26
CA ALA A 956 -28.30 9.97 9.72
C ALA A 956 -28.57 9.60 11.19
N GLY A 957 -28.20 8.38 11.57
CA GLY A 957 -28.28 7.90 12.96
C GLY A 957 -27.47 8.76 13.93
N ILE A 958 -26.26 9.22 13.57
CA ILE A 958 -25.43 10.10 14.39
C ILE A 958 -26.11 11.45 14.64
N CYS A 959 -26.76 12.03 13.63
CA CYS A 959 -27.52 13.27 13.80
C CYS A 959 -28.66 13.09 14.83
N ILE A 960 -29.44 12.01 14.71
CA ILE A 960 -30.53 11.70 15.63
C ILE A 960 -29.98 11.40 17.04
N ALA A 961 -28.92 10.61 17.14
CA ALA A 961 -28.26 10.29 18.40
C ALA A 961 -27.73 11.55 19.11
N THR A 962 -27.20 12.52 18.37
CA THR A 962 -26.71 13.80 18.93
C THR A 962 -27.87 14.62 19.49
N VAL A 963 -29.01 14.67 18.79
CA VAL A 963 -30.22 15.34 19.28
C VAL A 963 -30.77 14.64 20.53
N LEU A 964 -30.85 13.31 20.52
CA LEU A 964 -31.30 12.51 21.67
C LEU A 964 -30.36 12.68 22.87
N TYR A 965 -29.04 12.70 22.66
CA TYR A 965 -28.07 12.96 23.72
C TYR A 965 -28.27 14.33 24.36
N LYS A 966 -28.46 15.38 23.54
CA LYS A 966 -28.76 16.73 24.03
C LYS A 966 -30.09 16.79 24.77
N TRP A 967 -31.09 16.04 24.30
CA TRP A 967 -32.37 15.94 24.98
C TRP A 967 -32.24 15.24 26.34
N TYR A 968 -31.53 14.13 26.43
CA TYR A 968 -31.24 13.44 27.69
C TYR A 968 -30.46 14.31 28.67
N GLN A 969 -29.52 15.13 28.18
CA GLN A 969 -28.75 16.06 29.00
C GLN A 969 -29.64 17.07 29.75
N LEU A 970 -30.85 17.37 29.26
CA LEU A 970 -31.80 18.28 29.92
C LEU A 970 -32.52 17.64 31.11
N PHE A 971 -32.65 16.31 31.15
CA PHE A 971 -33.49 15.61 32.13
C PHE A 971 -32.70 14.66 33.05
N LEU A 972 -31.49 14.25 32.66
CA LEU A 972 -30.68 13.27 33.38
C LEU A 972 -29.41 13.91 33.93
N PRO A 973 -29.03 13.60 35.20
CA PRO A 973 -27.71 13.92 35.73
C PRO A 973 -26.61 13.28 34.87
N THR A 974 -25.47 13.96 34.73
CA THR A 974 -24.32 13.51 33.93
C THR A 974 -23.86 12.09 34.29
N VAL A 975 -23.89 11.75 35.59
CA VAL A 975 -23.53 10.44 36.12
C VAL A 975 -24.38 9.28 35.57
N LEU A 976 -25.67 9.52 35.29
CA LEU A 976 -26.58 8.51 34.74
C LEU A 976 -26.69 8.59 33.22
N LEU A 977 -26.43 9.77 32.65
CA LEU A 977 -26.56 10.07 31.23
C LEU A 977 -25.77 9.10 30.35
N ASN A 978 -24.48 8.91 30.65
CA ASN A 978 -23.59 8.11 29.81
C ASN A 978 -23.99 6.63 29.75
N ILE A 979 -24.42 6.04 30.88
CA ILE A 979 -24.89 4.65 30.92
C ILE A 979 -26.26 4.49 30.25
N ILE A 980 -27.20 5.42 30.48
CA ILE A 980 -28.53 5.37 29.84
C ILE A 980 -28.37 5.47 28.32
N VAL A 981 -27.51 6.38 27.84
CA VAL A 981 -27.18 6.50 26.41
C VAL A 981 -26.61 5.20 25.85
N ALA A 982 -25.66 4.57 26.55
CA ALA A 982 -25.10 3.27 26.14
C ALA A 982 -26.17 2.17 26.08
N GLY A 983 -27.08 2.12 27.07
CA GLY A 983 -28.21 1.19 27.08
C GLY A 983 -29.17 1.43 25.91
N THR A 984 -29.53 2.70 25.66
CA THR A 984 -30.41 3.06 24.53
C THR A 984 -29.76 2.74 23.18
N MET A 985 -28.47 3.04 22.99
CA MET A 985 -27.74 2.69 21.77
C MET A 985 -27.65 1.19 21.55
N THR A 986 -27.45 0.42 22.62
CA THR A 986 -27.46 -1.05 22.57
C THR A 986 -28.85 -1.56 22.19
N GLY A 987 -29.92 -0.95 22.73
CA GLY A 987 -31.29 -1.24 22.35
C GLY A 987 -31.55 -1.01 20.86
N TYR A 988 -31.09 0.12 20.33
CA TYR A 988 -31.15 0.44 18.89
C TYR A 988 -30.43 -0.60 18.04
N LEU A 989 -29.21 -0.99 18.43
CA LEU A 989 -28.46 -2.02 17.73
C LEU A 989 -29.19 -3.37 17.75
N CYS A 990 -29.77 -3.77 18.88
CA CYS A 990 -30.59 -4.97 18.97
C CYS A 990 -31.82 -4.88 18.06
N TYR A 991 -32.52 -3.74 18.04
CA TYR A 991 -33.67 -3.50 17.18
C TYR A 991 -33.32 -3.65 15.69
N ASP A 992 -32.29 -2.96 15.19
CA ASP A 992 -31.91 -3.00 13.77
C ASP A 992 -31.47 -4.40 13.35
N MET A 993 -30.74 -5.12 14.23
CA MET A 993 -30.31 -6.49 13.93
C MET A 993 -31.47 -7.49 13.96
N ILE A 994 -32.40 -7.34 14.92
CA ILE A 994 -33.64 -8.14 14.95
C ILE A 994 -34.45 -7.85 13.70
N HIS A 995 -34.66 -6.58 13.36
CA HIS A 995 -35.41 -6.17 12.18
C HIS A 995 -34.86 -6.80 10.90
N TYR A 996 -33.53 -6.70 10.70
CA TYR A 996 -32.87 -7.37 9.57
C TYR A 996 -33.07 -8.89 9.59
N TYR A 997 -32.92 -9.52 10.76
CA TYR A 997 -33.13 -10.95 10.93
C TYR A 997 -34.58 -11.40 10.72
N LEU A 998 -35.58 -10.57 11.05
CA LEU A 998 -36.99 -10.88 10.80
C LEU A 998 -37.29 -10.92 9.29
N HIS A 999 -36.62 -10.11 8.47
CA HIS A 999 -36.79 -10.13 7.01
C HIS A 999 -36.01 -11.26 6.33
N HIS A 1000 -34.74 -11.46 6.71
CA HIS A 1000 -33.83 -12.35 5.99
C HIS A 1000 -33.43 -13.64 6.72
N GLY A 1001 -33.65 -13.71 8.04
CA GLY A 1001 -33.35 -14.88 8.85
C GLY A 1001 -34.45 -15.93 8.83
N THR A 1002 -34.10 -17.16 9.21
CA THR A 1002 -35.02 -18.30 9.33
C THR A 1002 -35.18 -18.69 10.81
N PRO A 1003 -36.08 -18.01 11.56
CA PRO A 1003 -36.27 -18.33 12.97
C PRO A 1003 -36.87 -19.73 13.14
N ILE A 1004 -36.40 -20.45 14.15
CA ILE A 1004 -36.89 -21.78 14.52
C ILE A 1004 -38.37 -21.67 14.91
N ALA A 1005 -39.20 -22.60 14.44
CA ALA A 1005 -40.63 -22.66 14.76
C ALA A 1005 -40.90 -22.56 16.27
N GLU A 1006 -42.00 -21.91 16.64
CA GLU A 1006 -42.45 -21.76 18.04
C GLU A 1006 -41.53 -20.94 18.96
N THR A 1007 -40.50 -20.29 18.41
CA THR A 1007 -39.69 -19.31 19.16
C THR A 1007 -40.31 -17.91 19.14
N TYR A 1008 -39.86 -17.07 20.08
CA TYR A 1008 -40.27 -15.66 20.11
C TYR A 1008 -39.98 -14.91 18.80
N LEU A 1009 -38.79 -15.12 18.21
CA LEU A 1009 -38.42 -14.50 16.94
C LEU A 1009 -39.26 -15.01 15.76
N TYR A 1010 -39.73 -16.27 15.82
CA TYR A 1010 -40.67 -16.80 14.85
C TYR A 1010 -42.02 -16.08 14.91
N ASP A 1011 -42.54 -15.86 16.11
CA ASP A 1011 -43.76 -15.08 16.30
C ASP A 1011 -43.60 -13.61 15.94
N MET A 1012 -42.44 -13.00 16.23
CA MET A 1012 -42.12 -11.63 15.80
C MET A 1012 -41.99 -11.50 14.29
N LYS A 1013 -41.39 -12.49 13.61
CA LYS A 1013 -41.32 -12.50 12.14
C LYS A 1013 -42.71 -12.53 11.52
N ARG A 1014 -43.60 -13.38 12.04
CA ARG A 1014 -45.00 -13.44 11.61
C ARG A 1014 -45.73 -12.13 11.89
N TYR A 1015 -45.53 -11.57 13.08
CA TYR A 1015 -46.13 -10.31 13.50
C TYR A 1015 -45.73 -9.14 12.59
N HIS A 1016 -44.43 -9.01 12.31
CA HIS A 1016 -43.90 -7.95 11.46
C HIS A 1016 -44.29 -8.12 9.98
N ASN A 1017 -44.37 -9.36 9.48
CA ASN A 1017 -44.89 -9.58 8.12
C ASN A 1017 -46.38 -9.20 8.01
N TYR A 1018 -47.20 -9.46 9.02
CA TYR A 1018 -48.60 -9.00 9.01
C TYR A 1018 -48.70 -7.47 8.98
N HIS A 1019 -47.79 -6.76 9.65
CA HIS A 1019 -47.69 -5.31 9.56
C HIS A 1019 -47.42 -4.84 8.11
N HIS A 1020 -46.44 -5.45 7.42
CA HIS A 1020 -46.11 -5.09 6.03
C HIS A 1020 -47.21 -5.40 5.02
N PHE A 1021 -47.83 -6.58 5.14
CA PHE A 1021 -48.68 -7.11 4.08
C PHE A 1021 -50.17 -7.05 4.37
N SER A 1022 -50.60 -6.82 5.61
CA SER A 1022 -52.03 -6.91 5.99
C SER A 1022 -52.53 -5.72 6.79
N HIS A 1023 -51.73 -5.21 7.71
CA HIS A 1023 -52.16 -4.23 8.71
C HIS A 1023 -51.08 -3.16 8.94
N HIS A 1024 -50.81 -2.33 7.93
CA HIS A 1024 -49.78 -1.28 8.02
C HIS A 1024 -50.06 -0.23 9.11
N GLU A 1025 -51.31 -0.12 9.59
CA GLU A 1025 -51.69 0.79 10.69
C GLU A 1025 -51.59 0.17 12.10
N GLN A 1026 -51.17 -1.09 12.22
CA GLN A 1026 -51.09 -1.83 13.48
C GLN A 1026 -49.77 -2.61 13.58
N GLY A 1027 -49.34 -2.97 14.78
CA GLY A 1027 -48.12 -3.78 15.00
C GLY A 1027 -46.81 -3.04 14.80
N PHE A 1028 -46.60 -1.97 15.58
CA PHE A 1028 -45.40 -1.13 15.49
C PHE A 1028 -44.21 -1.66 16.29
N GLY A 1029 -44.40 -2.64 17.17
CA GLY A 1029 -43.32 -3.30 17.88
C GLY A 1029 -42.57 -4.29 17.00
N ILE A 1030 -41.28 -4.07 16.76
CA ILE A 1030 -40.40 -4.94 15.96
C ILE A 1030 -39.51 -5.80 16.87
N SER A 1031 -38.93 -5.22 17.92
CA SER A 1031 -38.18 -5.96 18.94
C SER A 1031 -39.10 -6.55 19.99
N CYS A 1032 -40.18 -5.83 20.38
CA CYS A 1032 -41.14 -6.29 21.37
C CYS A 1032 -42.59 -5.81 21.16
N LYS A 1033 -43.55 -6.65 21.59
CA LYS A 1033 -45.00 -6.38 21.51
C LYS A 1033 -45.56 -5.59 22.70
N LEU A 1034 -44.72 -5.26 23.70
CA LEU A 1034 -45.17 -4.68 24.96
C LEU A 1034 -45.98 -3.40 24.75
N TRP A 1035 -45.45 -2.48 23.94
CA TRP A 1035 -46.09 -1.19 23.70
C TRP A 1035 -47.32 -1.29 22.78
N ASP A 1036 -47.35 -2.25 21.87
CA ASP A 1036 -48.56 -2.55 21.09
C ASP A 1036 -49.72 -3.02 21.98
N TYR A 1037 -49.42 -3.80 23.01
CA TYR A 1037 -50.42 -4.20 24.01
C TYR A 1037 -50.89 -2.99 24.84
N VAL A 1038 -49.96 -2.17 25.34
CA VAL A 1038 -50.27 -0.97 26.15
C VAL A 1038 -51.13 0.04 25.38
N PHE A 1039 -50.84 0.26 24.10
CA PHE A 1039 -51.52 1.26 23.27
C PHE A 1039 -52.60 0.68 22.35
N ASN A 1040 -53.00 -0.58 22.54
CA ASN A 1040 -54.04 -1.28 21.78
C ASN A 1040 -53.83 -1.24 20.25
N THR A 1041 -52.59 -1.43 19.80
CA THR A 1041 -52.20 -1.55 18.38
C THR A 1041 -51.73 -2.97 18.03
N LEU A 1042 -52.15 -3.97 18.82
CA LEU A 1042 -51.73 -5.37 18.68
C LEU A 1042 -52.38 -6.06 17.46
N ILE A 1043 -51.56 -6.71 16.62
CA ILE A 1043 -52.05 -7.57 15.54
C ILE A 1043 -52.44 -8.95 16.09
N VAL A 1044 -53.65 -9.40 15.79
CA VAL A 1044 -54.10 -10.77 16.08
C VAL A 1044 -53.56 -11.72 15.00
N LEU A 1045 -52.58 -12.55 15.37
CA LEU A 1045 -52.03 -13.55 14.48
C LEU A 1045 -53.02 -14.71 14.26
N ARG A 1046 -53.15 -15.13 13.00
CA ARG A 1046 -53.91 -16.34 12.66
C ARG A 1046 -53.32 -17.58 13.33
N GLN A 1047 -54.16 -18.44 13.91
CA GLN A 1047 -53.73 -19.73 14.42
C GLN A 1047 -53.47 -20.71 13.27
N LEU A 1048 -52.28 -21.33 13.28
CA LEU A 1048 -51.85 -22.28 12.26
C LEU A 1048 -52.01 -23.71 12.79
N LYS A 1049 -52.50 -24.64 11.96
CA LYS A 1049 -52.61 -26.07 12.33
C LYS A 1049 -51.24 -26.76 12.45
N LYS A 1050 -50.21 -26.23 11.77
CA LYS A 1050 -48.80 -26.63 11.85
C LYS A 1050 -47.94 -25.37 11.72
N ALA A 1051 -46.80 -25.35 12.40
CA ALA A 1051 -45.85 -24.25 12.24
C ALA A 1051 -45.30 -24.20 10.80
N ILE A 1052 -45.20 -22.98 10.27
CA ILE A 1052 -44.49 -22.69 9.02
C ILE A 1052 -42.99 -22.97 9.21
N VAL A 1053 -42.36 -23.66 8.28
CA VAL A 1053 -40.90 -23.84 8.24
C VAL A 1053 -40.34 -22.89 7.18
N TRP A 1054 -39.57 -21.88 7.62
CA TRP A 1054 -39.05 -20.79 6.77
C TRP A 1054 -37.91 -21.25 5.86
#